data_AF-A0A173TQ76-F1
#
_entry.id   AF-A0A173TQ76-F1
#
_cell.length_a   1.000
_cell.length_b   1.000
_cell.length_c   1.000
_cell.angle_alpha   90.00
_cell.angle_beta   90.00
_cell.angle_gamma   90.00
#
_symmetry.space_group_name_H-M   'P 1'
#
loop_
_entity.id
_entity.type
_entity.pdbx_description
1 polymer ?
#
loop_
_entity_poly.entity_id
_entity_poly.type
_entity_poly.pdbx_seq_one_letter_code
_entity_poly.pdbx_strand_id
1 'polypeptide(L)'
;MINWDFKDRILYQGEEITQDSRKFEILVEAYLQDRYPLENWKLTKATRDGNRDLESVCQFSGTSMWAEVKYTIHTDENISSRKYDSTLVSSILEKNLIKIFFISNTSMGSNLIGRIKKFYYLSTVEKIAFVDGYTLAYWLKKHSDIEANFFKTPVNYTIPKTPNVHLQCIRVFSKSDSYTIDSVLEDQAVYPLYLSKNYILEGEFTAYGFDNIPLLLYCNSKLLYNEKVPPEITTFSLDISKLEKFFDINKEYTLDLYYILNNKRINCGNYKLRFALTGRLYKNQVKSHILVQDGIKSSYKKIYNIYGPHGSGKSWLLNNIKNDLLKKATTNQKIIYINFSGQMADVADICRLIFTLVFNFYNLSVSATALTRYCHENSVANSFFNHKNIELLIQALQDEDYSTIQKILGGSVFSKTEKIFEAWNGFAYERIYFIDNVNLLNSINYSIFEAILKAFKPMQDVLFVLTGREQITHSYVENIPLEYIDNNEILDSINENISFTINNLYEIVPNKHYLKYPGLLNAFIQEIDNFNSSREIKQYYIDNFHDNALQYVRGDYAFDNVTLLLICIIKEGIPFHILQKIDFDILKKLLIKKYIVHKEGYIYPNFERWNKDIPPKVIEKYDTEVIFHLKNFIEQDPTRRELYQCSLMEYYPKYYNMYFDSIFDCIRTQFKNNKYSKVIFFVRITYKGSWILYG
;
A
#
# COMPACT_ATOMS: atom_id res chain seq x y z
N MET A 1 -20.59 -20.49 2.32
CA MET A 1 -20.34 -20.28 3.77
C MET A 1 -20.32 -21.65 4.42
N ILE A 2 -19.36 -21.89 5.30
CA ILE A 2 -19.12 -23.20 5.91
C ILE A 2 -19.74 -23.19 7.30
N ASN A 3 -20.69 -24.09 7.56
CA ASN A 3 -21.29 -24.23 8.88
C ASN A 3 -20.44 -25.19 9.74
N TRP A 4 -19.95 -24.71 10.88
CA TRP A 4 -19.09 -25.43 11.82
C TRP A 4 -19.88 -25.86 13.06
N ASP A 5 -20.89 -26.71 12.88
CA ASP A 5 -21.81 -27.15 13.94
C ASP A 5 -21.22 -28.30 14.78
N PHE A 6 -20.38 -27.94 15.75
CA PHE A 6 -19.73 -28.89 16.66
C PHE A 6 -20.73 -29.64 17.55
N LYS A 7 -20.38 -30.88 17.92
CA LYS A 7 -21.07 -31.62 18.99
C LYS A 7 -20.98 -30.86 20.30
N ASP A 8 -21.99 -31.00 21.16
CA ASP A 8 -22.03 -30.29 22.45
C ASP A 8 -20.82 -30.63 23.33
N ARG A 9 -20.35 -31.88 23.26
CA ARG A 9 -19.12 -32.37 23.90
C ARG A 9 -18.35 -33.31 22.98
N ILE A 10 -17.02 -33.30 23.10
CA ILE A 10 -16.12 -34.32 22.56
C ILE A 10 -15.21 -34.85 23.67
N LEU A 11 -14.68 -36.05 23.52
CA LEU A 11 -13.67 -36.61 24.41
C LEU A 11 -12.28 -36.42 23.80
N TYR A 12 -11.36 -35.85 24.56
CA TYR A 12 -9.97 -35.69 24.15
C TYR A 12 -9.04 -36.05 25.32
N GLN A 13 -8.16 -37.03 25.10
CA GLN A 13 -7.22 -37.55 26.12
C GLN A 13 -7.89 -37.90 27.47
N GLY A 14 -9.14 -38.36 27.45
CA GLY A 14 -9.90 -38.74 28.65
C GLY A 14 -10.67 -37.59 29.31
N GLU A 15 -10.57 -36.36 28.79
CA GLU A 15 -11.29 -35.18 29.28
C GLU A 15 -12.46 -34.80 28.36
N GLU A 16 -13.57 -34.34 28.95
CA GLU A 16 -14.70 -33.79 28.20
C GLU A 16 -14.45 -32.32 27.82
N ILE A 17 -14.48 -32.02 26.52
CA ILE A 17 -14.28 -30.68 25.98
C ILE A 17 -15.61 -30.13 25.46
N THR A 18 -16.02 -28.98 25.99
CA THR A 18 -17.32 -28.34 25.68
C THR A 18 -17.19 -27.02 24.92
N GLN A 19 -16.06 -26.31 25.02
CA GLN A 19 -15.84 -25.06 24.28
C GLN A 19 -15.47 -25.30 22.81
N ASP A 20 -16.21 -24.68 21.89
CA ASP A 20 -16.00 -24.86 20.44
C ASP A 20 -14.65 -24.35 19.95
N SER A 21 -14.10 -23.28 20.54
CA SER A 21 -12.74 -22.82 20.23
C SER A 21 -11.70 -23.91 20.50
N ARG A 22 -11.81 -24.59 21.66
CA ARG A 22 -10.91 -25.69 22.02
C ARG A 22 -11.16 -26.94 21.17
N LYS A 23 -12.42 -27.25 20.83
CA LYS A 23 -12.73 -28.32 19.87
C LYS A 23 -12.09 -28.04 18.51
N PHE A 24 -12.09 -26.77 18.07
CA PHE A 24 -11.47 -26.36 16.83
C PHE A 24 -9.93 -26.47 16.87
N GLU A 25 -9.27 -26.11 17.96
CA GLU A 25 -7.82 -26.34 18.13
C GLU A 25 -7.46 -27.83 18.05
N ILE A 26 -8.27 -28.69 18.68
CA ILE A 26 -8.09 -30.16 18.61
C ILE A 26 -8.32 -30.69 17.19
N LEU A 27 -9.31 -30.13 16.47
CA LEU A 27 -9.51 -30.47 15.06
C LEU A 27 -8.30 -30.07 14.21
N VAL A 28 -7.71 -28.92 14.49
CA VAL A 28 -6.50 -28.44 13.82
C VAL A 28 -5.29 -29.30 14.16
N GLU A 29 -5.18 -29.82 15.38
CA GLU A 29 -4.16 -30.82 15.74
C GLU A 29 -4.27 -32.05 14.83
N ALA A 30 -5.47 -32.61 14.68
CA ALA A 30 -5.71 -33.76 13.82
C ALA A 30 -5.34 -33.45 12.35
N TYR A 31 -5.67 -32.25 11.87
CA TYR A 31 -5.26 -31.78 10.55
C TYR A 31 -3.73 -31.73 10.38
N LEU A 32 -3.02 -31.12 11.34
CA LEU A 32 -1.57 -30.97 11.26
C LEU A 32 -0.85 -32.33 11.41
N GLN A 33 -1.36 -33.24 12.23
CA GLN A 33 -0.80 -34.60 12.36
C GLN A 33 -1.00 -35.44 11.09
N ASP A 34 -2.16 -35.33 10.44
CA ASP A 34 -2.41 -36.00 9.15
C ASP A 34 -1.49 -35.45 8.04
N ARG A 35 -1.36 -34.13 7.97
CA ARG A 35 -0.60 -33.47 6.88
C ARG A 35 0.90 -33.46 7.07
N TYR A 36 1.35 -33.39 8.32
CA TYR A 36 2.75 -33.30 8.69
C TYR A 36 3.09 -34.40 9.72
N PRO A 37 2.98 -35.69 9.35
CA PRO A 37 3.05 -36.81 10.29
C PRO A 37 4.43 -36.98 10.95
N LEU A 38 5.48 -36.36 10.39
CA LEU A 38 6.84 -36.38 10.94
C LEU A 38 7.08 -35.28 11.99
N GLU A 39 6.20 -34.28 12.08
CA GLU A 39 6.44 -33.07 12.85
C GLU A 39 5.91 -33.13 14.29
N ASN A 40 5.44 -34.27 14.82
CA ASN A 40 5.08 -34.45 16.24
C ASN A 40 4.32 -33.28 16.89
N TRP A 41 3.24 -32.82 16.25
CA TRP A 41 2.42 -31.70 16.73
C TRP A 41 1.77 -32.00 18.08
N LYS A 42 1.82 -31.02 18.98
CA LYS A 42 1.20 -31.07 20.30
C LYS A 42 0.38 -29.82 20.56
N LEU A 43 -0.84 -30.04 21.04
CA LEU A 43 -1.70 -28.99 21.57
C LEU A 43 -1.10 -28.38 22.85
N THR A 44 -1.06 -27.05 22.94
CA THR A 44 -0.57 -26.35 24.13
C THR A 44 -1.65 -26.25 25.21
N LYS A 45 -1.27 -25.76 26.39
CA LYS A 45 -2.20 -25.55 27.52
C LYS A 45 -3.21 -24.45 27.17
N ALA A 46 -4.46 -24.59 27.62
CA ALA A 46 -5.51 -23.60 27.38
C ALA A 46 -5.23 -22.20 28.00
N THR A 47 -4.28 -22.09 28.93
CA THR A 47 -3.83 -20.81 29.49
C THR A 47 -2.30 -20.81 29.63
N ARG A 48 -1.69 -19.63 29.49
CA ARG A 48 -0.22 -19.45 29.54
C ARG A 48 0.52 -20.33 28.52
N ASP A 49 -0.07 -20.44 27.34
CA ASP A 49 0.40 -21.14 26.16
C ASP A 49 1.63 -20.47 25.49
N GLY A 50 1.87 -19.21 25.82
CA GLY A 50 2.92 -18.40 25.20
C GLY A 50 2.50 -17.89 23.82
N ASN A 51 1.19 -17.62 23.64
CA ASN A 51 0.56 -17.08 22.43
C ASN A 51 0.73 -18.00 21.22
N ARG A 52 0.46 -19.30 21.41
CA ARG A 52 0.49 -20.34 20.38
C ARG A 52 -0.38 -21.50 20.82
N ASP A 53 -1.27 -21.94 19.95
CA ASP A 53 -2.24 -22.99 20.28
C ASP A 53 -1.68 -24.40 20.07
N LEU A 54 -0.75 -24.57 19.12
CA LEU A 54 0.00 -25.82 18.94
C LEU A 54 1.49 -25.56 18.67
N GLU A 55 2.31 -26.53 19.05
CA GLU A 55 3.74 -26.52 18.76
C GLU A 55 4.26 -27.87 18.31
N SER A 56 5.29 -27.81 17.48
CA SER A 56 6.20 -28.90 17.15
C SER A 56 7.60 -28.47 17.55
N VAL A 57 8.34 -29.35 18.22
CA VAL A 57 9.74 -29.11 18.57
C VAL A 57 10.56 -30.33 18.17
N CYS A 58 11.50 -30.13 17.25
CA CYS A 58 12.49 -31.15 16.90
C CYS A 58 13.46 -31.31 18.08
N GLN A 59 13.47 -32.49 18.69
CA GLN A 59 14.31 -32.77 19.87
C GLN A 59 15.82 -32.74 19.55
N PHE A 60 16.20 -32.95 18.29
CA PHE A 60 17.60 -33.00 17.87
C PHE A 60 18.19 -31.61 17.56
N SER A 61 17.48 -30.81 16.74
CA SER A 61 17.93 -29.48 16.33
C SER A 61 17.44 -28.36 17.26
N GLY A 62 16.43 -28.62 18.10
CA GLY A 62 15.75 -27.61 18.89
C GLY A 62 14.89 -26.65 18.05
N THR A 63 14.73 -26.91 16.75
CA THR A 63 13.87 -26.09 15.85
C THR A 63 12.41 -26.30 16.19
N SER A 64 11.65 -25.21 16.24
CA SER A 64 10.23 -25.22 16.55
C SER A 64 9.37 -24.76 15.38
N MET A 65 8.17 -25.32 15.29
CA MET A 65 7.08 -24.80 14.45
C MET A 65 5.88 -24.51 15.33
N TRP A 66 5.17 -23.41 15.06
CA TRP A 66 3.98 -23.03 15.81
C TRP A 66 2.74 -23.05 14.94
N ALA A 67 1.57 -23.28 15.54
CA ALA A 67 0.29 -22.99 14.93
C ALA A 67 -0.55 -22.10 15.85
N GLU A 68 -1.07 -21.02 15.29
CA GLU A 68 -1.97 -20.10 15.94
C GLU A 68 -3.36 -20.24 15.31
N VAL A 69 -4.31 -20.65 16.13
CA VAL A 69 -5.64 -21.07 15.74
C VAL A 69 -6.65 -20.03 16.22
N LYS A 70 -7.53 -19.63 15.31
CA LYS A 70 -8.60 -18.69 15.65
C LYS A 70 -9.94 -19.15 15.10
N TYR A 71 -10.80 -19.52 16.05
CA TYR A 71 -12.19 -19.83 15.82
C TYR A 71 -13.06 -18.55 15.90
N THR A 72 -14.02 -18.43 15.00
CA THR A 72 -15.07 -17.42 15.03
C THR A 72 -16.41 -18.05 14.66
N ILE A 73 -17.47 -17.64 15.36
CA ILE A 73 -18.85 -17.98 14.97
C ILE A 73 -19.32 -17.17 13.74
N HIS A 74 -18.69 -16.01 13.50
CA HIS A 74 -18.95 -15.13 12.35
C HIS A 74 -18.13 -15.59 11.14
N THR A 75 -18.55 -16.70 10.53
CA THR A 75 -17.86 -17.34 9.39
C THR A 75 -18.05 -16.60 8.06
N ASP A 76 -18.84 -15.53 8.08
CA ASP A 76 -19.10 -14.60 6.97
C ASP A 76 -18.13 -13.42 6.92
N GLU A 77 -17.34 -13.22 7.97
CA GLU A 77 -16.35 -12.17 8.08
C GLU A 77 -14.92 -12.71 7.97
N ASN A 78 -14.01 -11.91 7.41
CA ASN A 78 -12.59 -12.19 7.52
C ASN A 78 -12.13 -12.00 8.96
N ILE A 79 -11.20 -12.85 9.40
CA ILE A 79 -10.61 -12.67 10.72
C ILE A 79 -9.75 -11.40 10.76
N SER A 80 -9.91 -10.63 11.85
CA SER A 80 -9.11 -9.42 12.08
C SER A 80 -7.63 -9.77 12.31
N SER A 81 -6.74 -9.02 11.66
CA SER A 81 -5.28 -9.15 11.81
C SER A 81 -4.79 -8.96 13.21
N ARG A 82 -5.44 -8.10 13.99
CA ARG A 82 -5.05 -7.84 15.39
C ARG A 82 -5.13 -9.06 16.28
N LYS A 83 -5.92 -10.07 15.91
CA LYS A 83 -6.04 -11.33 16.67
C LYS A 83 -4.78 -12.20 16.62
N TYR A 84 -3.83 -11.89 15.74
CA TYR A 84 -2.58 -12.62 15.59
C TYR A 84 -1.36 -11.83 16.08
N ASP A 85 -1.53 -10.56 16.48
CA ASP A 85 -0.41 -9.69 16.85
C ASP A 85 0.41 -10.24 18.02
N SER A 86 -0.24 -10.87 19.02
CA SER A 86 0.44 -11.46 20.17
C SER A 86 1.41 -12.59 19.79
N THR A 87 1.03 -13.42 18.82
CA THR A 87 1.85 -14.52 18.27
C THR A 87 2.97 -13.98 17.40
N LEU A 88 2.68 -12.96 16.59
CA LEU A 88 3.70 -12.28 15.81
C LEU A 88 4.77 -11.71 16.74
N VAL A 89 4.37 -10.95 17.77
CA VAL A 89 5.30 -10.36 18.74
C VAL A 89 6.08 -11.42 19.51
N SER A 90 5.44 -12.50 19.98
CA SER A 90 6.16 -13.56 20.69
C SER A 90 7.12 -14.33 19.79
N SER A 91 6.79 -14.51 18.51
CA SER A 91 7.63 -15.23 17.54
C SER A 91 9.00 -14.59 17.33
N ILE A 92 9.10 -13.27 17.47
CA ILE A 92 10.37 -12.54 17.37
C ILE A 92 11.36 -12.94 18.47
N LEU A 93 10.86 -13.34 19.64
CA LEU A 93 11.69 -13.68 20.79
C LEU A 93 12.20 -15.13 20.73
N GLU A 94 11.63 -15.95 19.85
CA GLU A 94 11.94 -17.37 19.73
C GLU A 94 13.05 -17.61 18.70
N LYS A 95 14.24 -18.01 19.17
CA LYS A 95 15.44 -18.10 18.31
C LYS A 95 15.40 -19.24 17.30
N ASN A 96 14.65 -20.30 17.60
CA ASN A 96 14.66 -21.53 16.82
C ASN A 96 13.34 -21.76 16.06
N LEU A 97 12.48 -20.75 15.98
CA LEU A 97 11.19 -20.83 15.30
C LEU A 97 11.36 -20.71 13.78
N ILE A 98 11.15 -21.82 13.08
CA ILE A 98 11.35 -21.91 11.62
C ILE A 98 10.04 -21.74 10.83
N LYS A 99 8.89 -22.07 11.42
CA LYS A 99 7.59 -21.99 10.73
C LYS A 99 6.44 -21.62 11.65
N ILE A 100 5.53 -20.76 11.17
CA ILE A 100 4.24 -20.47 11.83
C ILE A 100 3.09 -20.78 10.89
N PHE A 101 2.07 -21.48 11.39
CA PHE A 101 0.78 -21.66 10.72
C PHE A 101 -0.24 -20.73 11.35
N PHE A 102 -0.88 -19.90 10.54
CA PHE A 102 -2.07 -19.14 10.93
C PHE A 102 -3.29 -19.86 10.42
N ILE A 103 -4.19 -20.25 11.32
CA ILE A 103 -5.29 -21.17 11.00
C ILE A 103 -6.62 -20.60 11.50
N SER A 104 -7.64 -20.57 10.63
CA SER A 104 -8.97 -20.10 11.00
C SER A 104 -10.08 -20.87 10.29
N ASN A 105 -11.27 -20.91 10.90
CA ASN A 105 -12.46 -21.55 10.33
C ASN A 105 -13.21 -20.66 9.31
N THR A 106 -12.73 -19.43 9.08
CA THR A 106 -13.24 -18.48 8.07
C THR A 106 -12.17 -18.16 7.01
N SER A 107 -12.52 -17.36 6.00
CA SER A 107 -11.57 -16.89 4.99
C SER A 107 -10.52 -15.94 5.57
N MET A 108 -9.33 -15.98 4.99
CA MET A 108 -8.25 -15.04 5.29
C MET A 108 -8.09 -14.04 4.16
N GLY A 109 -8.42 -12.77 4.42
CA GLY A 109 -8.35 -11.71 3.42
C GLY A 109 -6.93 -11.29 3.06
N SER A 110 -6.75 -10.72 1.88
CA SER A 110 -5.46 -10.19 1.37
C SER A 110 -4.80 -9.17 2.30
N ASN A 111 -5.59 -8.33 2.99
CA ASN A 111 -5.09 -7.35 3.96
C ASN A 111 -4.47 -7.99 5.20
N LEU A 112 -5.08 -9.06 5.71
CA LEU A 112 -4.58 -9.85 6.83
C LEU A 112 -3.25 -10.50 6.45
N ILE A 113 -3.25 -11.23 5.34
CA ILE A 113 -2.07 -11.91 4.81
C ILE A 113 -0.95 -10.91 4.56
N GLY A 114 -1.27 -9.77 3.93
CA GLY A 114 -0.31 -8.70 3.64
C GLY A 114 0.32 -8.10 4.91
N ARG A 115 -0.46 -7.89 5.98
CA ARG A 115 0.07 -7.41 7.27
C ARG A 115 0.95 -8.46 7.97
N ILE A 116 0.53 -9.72 8.01
CA ILE A 116 1.33 -10.80 8.60
C ILE A 116 2.63 -11.01 7.78
N LYS A 117 2.55 -10.97 6.45
CA LYS A 117 3.72 -11.04 5.56
C LYS A 117 4.66 -9.85 5.76
N LYS A 118 4.13 -8.62 5.85
CA LYS A 118 4.90 -7.42 6.22
C LYS A 118 5.69 -7.65 7.51
N PHE A 119 5.07 -8.23 8.53
CA PHE A 119 5.75 -8.58 9.77
C PHE A 119 6.79 -9.70 9.58
N TYR A 120 6.46 -10.73 8.81
CA TYR A 120 7.35 -11.86 8.51
C TYR A 120 8.62 -11.44 7.74
N TYR A 121 8.50 -10.50 6.80
CA TYR A 121 9.68 -9.90 6.14
C TYR A 121 10.64 -9.24 7.13
N LEU A 122 10.15 -8.98 8.34
CA LEU A 122 10.87 -8.38 9.44
C LEU A 122 11.26 -9.39 10.54
N SER A 123 11.06 -10.70 10.35
CA SER A 123 11.38 -11.72 11.35
C SER A 123 12.44 -12.71 10.86
N THR A 124 13.03 -13.48 11.80
CA THR A 124 13.95 -14.59 11.49
C THR A 124 13.23 -15.89 11.14
N VAL A 125 11.90 -15.88 11.17
CA VAL A 125 11.09 -17.06 10.84
C VAL A 125 11.27 -17.37 9.35
N GLU A 126 11.51 -18.63 9.00
CA GLU A 126 11.82 -19.02 7.62
C GLU A 126 10.59 -19.28 6.75
N LYS A 127 9.43 -19.53 7.38
CA LYS A 127 8.20 -19.83 6.66
C LYS A 127 6.94 -19.44 7.43
N ILE A 128 5.94 -18.94 6.71
CA ILE A 128 4.58 -18.80 7.22
C ILE A 128 3.60 -19.50 6.29
N ALA A 129 2.57 -20.11 6.87
CA ALA A 129 1.51 -20.80 6.14
C ALA A 129 0.15 -20.30 6.65
N PHE A 130 -0.83 -20.22 5.74
CA PHE A 130 -2.19 -19.83 6.07
C PHE A 130 -3.15 -20.95 5.70
N VAL A 131 -4.00 -21.33 6.64
CA VAL A 131 -5.01 -22.38 6.50
C VAL A 131 -6.36 -21.79 6.82
N ASP A 132 -7.20 -21.63 5.81
CA ASP A 132 -8.53 -21.04 5.98
C ASP A 132 -9.62 -22.12 6.14
N GLY A 133 -10.86 -21.66 6.40
CA GLY A 133 -11.98 -22.58 6.60
C GLY A 133 -12.27 -23.47 5.39
N TYR A 134 -11.99 -22.99 4.17
CA TYR A 134 -12.21 -23.74 2.94
C TYR A 134 -11.17 -24.86 2.77
N THR A 135 -9.90 -24.58 3.11
CA THR A 135 -8.85 -25.61 3.20
C THR A 135 -9.24 -26.72 4.15
N LEU A 136 -9.69 -26.37 5.37
CA LEU A 136 -10.07 -27.34 6.38
C LEU A 136 -11.33 -28.13 5.99
N ALA A 137 -12.34 -27.48 5.43
CA ALA A 137 -13.55 -28.17 4.97
C ALA A 137 -13.27 -29.13 3.81
N TYR A 138 -12.39 -28.75 2.88
CA TYR A 138 -11.93 -29.64 1.82
C TYR A 138 -11.23 -30.88 2.39
N TRP A 139 -10.38 -30.70 3.42
CA TRP A 139 -9.72 -31.81 4.10
C TRP A 139 -10.70 -32.71 4.86
N LEU A 140 -11.66 -32.14 5.59
CA LEU A 140 -12.71 -32.87 6.32
C LEU A 140 -13.53 -33.77 5.40
N LYS A 141 -13.87 -33.31 4.19
CA LYS A 141 -14.60 -34.14 3.22
C LYS A 141 -13.83 -35.35 2.70
N LYS A 142 -12.52 -35.42 2.95
CA LYS A 142 -11.69 -36.60 2.67
C LYS A 142 -11.45 -37.48 3.91
N HIS A 143 -11.85 -37.02 5.09
CA HIS A 143 -11.66 -37.70 6.38
C HIS A 143 -12.99 -37.70 7.14
N SER A 144 -13.95 -38.45 6.61
CA SER A 144 -15.32 -38.50 7.14
C SER A 144 -15.40 -39.10 8.55
N ASP A 145 -14.44 -39.94 8.92
CA ASP A 145 -14.24 -40.47 10.27
C ASP A 145 -13.90 -39.36 11.27
N ILE A 146 -13.00 -38.45 10.90
CA ILE A 146 -12.67 -37.28 11.70
C ILE A 146 -13.89 -36.34 11.75
N GLU A 147 -14.52 -36.05 10.61
CA GLU A 147 -15.71 -35.19 10.55
C GLU A 147 -16.82 -35.69 11.49
N ALA A 148 -17.09 -37.00 11.49
CA ALA A 148 -18.09 -37.63 12.34
C ALA A 148 -17.76 -37.53 13.83
N ASN A 149 -16.49 -37.39 14.22
CA ASN A 149 -16.10 -37.25 15.63
C ASN A 149 -16.41 -35.86 16.19
N PHE A 150 -16.23 -34.80 15.39
CA PHE A 150 -16.32 -33.41 15.86
C PHE A 150 -17.70 -32.77 15.66
N PHE A 151 -18.43 -33.10 14.60
CA PHE A 151 -19.62 -32.34 14.18
C PHE A 151 -20.94 -33.09 14.43
N LYS A 152 -22.02 -32.34 14.70
CA LYS A 152 -23.39 -32.88 14.78
C LYS A 152 -23.92 -33.25 13.40
N THR A 153 -23.62 -32.38 12.43
CA THR A 153 -23.96 -32.53 11.03
C THR A 153 -22.71 -32.35 10.17
N PRO A 154 -22.56 -33.12 9.07
CA PRO A 154 -21.42 -32.93 8.17
C PRO A 154 -21.34 -31.49 7.67
N VAL A 155 -20.12 -30.97 7.56
CA VAL A 155 -19.83 -29.62 7.13
C VAL A 155 -20.42 -29.37 5.74
N ASN A 156 -21.12 -28.25 5.55
CA ASN A 156 -21.72 -27.93 4.26
C ASN A 156 -20.67 -27.38 3.28
N TYR A 157 -19.93 -28.28 2.63
CA TYR A 157 -18.91 -27.96 1.63
C TYR A 157 -18.95 -28.94 0.46
N THR A 158 -18.93 -28.38 -0.75
CA THR A 158 -18.91 -29.14 -2.01
C THR A 158 -17.50 -29.15 -2.58
N ILE A 159 -16.91 -30.34 -2.71
CA ILE A 159 -15.59 -30.51 -3.33
C ILE A 159 -15.66 -30.04 -4.80
N PRO A 160 -14.73 -29.16 -5.25
CA PRO A 160 -14.61 -28.79 -6.65
C PRO A 160 -14.38 -30.03 -7.54
N LYS A 161 -15.23 -30.21 -8.57
CA LYS A 161 -15.12 -31.35 -9.50
C LYS A 161 -13.95 -31.25 -10.46
N THR A 162 -13.45 -30.04 -10.70
CA THR A 162 -12.35 -29.76 -11.62
C THR A 162 -11.19 -29.14 -10.87
N PRO A 163 -9.94 -29.55 -11.12
CA PRO A 163 -8.78 -28.92 -10.52
C PRO A 163 -8.76 -27.43 -10.86
N ASN A 164 -8.50 -26.59 -9.86
CA ASN A 164 -8.50 -25.14 -10.03
C ASN A 164 -7.45 -24.48 -9.13
N VAL A 165 -6.78 -23.45 -9.66
CA VAL A 165 -5.86 -22.57 -8.94
C VAL A 165 -6.52 -21.20 -8.81
N HIS A 166 -6.65 -20.73 -7.58
CA HIS A 166 -7.16 -19.40 -7.28
C HIS A 166 -6.02 -18.53 -6.73
N LEU A 167 -5.65 -17.47 -7.47
CA LEU A 167 -4.69 -16.47 -7.01
C LEU A 167 -5.34 -15.57 -5.94
N GLN A 168 -4.73 -15.49 -4.78
CA GLN A 168 -5.15 -14.64 -3.67
C GLN A 168 -4.40 -13.31 -3.63
N CYS A 169 -3.12 -13.31 -4.01
CA CYS A 169 -2.30 -12.10 -4.09
C CYS A 169 -1.15 -12.21 -5.07
N ILE A 170 -0.73 -11.06 -5.60
CA ILE A 170 0.54 -10.86 -6.28
C ILE A 170 1.12 -9.52 -5.79
N ARG A 171 2.37 -9.56 -5.36
CA ARG A 171 3.10 -8.40 -4.82
C ARG A 171 4.48 -8.33 -5.44
N VAL A 172 4.99 -7.11 -5.57
CA VAL A 172 6.35 -6.85 -6.04
C VAL A 172 7.15 -6.20 -4.92
N PHE A 173 8.30 -6.79 -4.62
CA PHE A 173 9.19 -6.37 -3.52
C PHE A 173 10.54 -5.94 -4.07
N SER A 174 11.07 -4.84 -3.57
CA SER A 174 12.48 -4.48 -3.80
C SER A 174 13.40 -5.20 -2.82
N LYS A 175 14.37 -5.97 -3.33
CA LYS A 175 15.46 -6.59 -2.58
C LYS A 175 16.40 -5.57 -1.93
N SER A 176 16.45 -4.35 -2.48
CA SER A 176 17.33 -3.28 -2.01
C SER A 176 16.61 -2.21 -1.20
N ASP A 177 15.28 -2.21 -1.19
CA ASP A 177 14.45 -1.22 -0.52
C ASP A 177 13.34 -1.90 0.30
N SER A 178 13.54 -2.00 1.62
CA SER A 178 12.62 -2.63 2.56
C SER A 178 11.37 -1.78 2.88
N TYR A 179 11.20 -0.61 2.24
CA TYR A 179 10.17 0.36 2.62
C TYR A 179 8.94 0.40 1.71
N THR A 180 8.98 -0.17 0.50
CA THR A 180 7.86 -0.16 -0.44
C THR A 180 7.49 -1.57 -0.86
N ILE A 181 6.33 -2.04 -0.40
CA ILE A 181 5.68 -3.25 -0.89
C ILE A 181 4.52 -2.78 -1.75
N ASP A 182 4.65 -2.95 -3.07
CA ASP A 182 3.59 -2.58 -3.99
C ASP A 182 2.72 -3.81 -4.32
N SER A 183 1.42 -3.71 -4.05
CA SER A 183 0.44 -4.73 -4.40
C SER A 183 0.06 -4.58 -5.88
N VAL A 184 0.09 -5.69 -6.63
CA VAL A 184 -0.20 -5.70 -8.08
C VAL A 184 -1.65 -6.09 -8.37
N LEU A 185 -2.44 -6.46 -7.36
CA LEU A 185 -3.78 -7.01 -7.58
C LEU A 185 -4.87 -5.98 -7.88
N GLU A 186 -4.72 -4.73 -7.48
CA GLU A 186 -5.85 -3.79 -7.39
C GLU A 186 -5.94 -2.80 -8.54
N ASP A 187 -5.74 -3.19 -9.81
CA ASP A 187 -5.73 -2.25 -10.95
C ASP A 187 -4.84 -0.99 -10.75
N GLN A 188 -3.98 -1.03 -9.75
CA GLN A 188 -3.09 0.04 -9.37
C GLN A 188 -1.92 -0.02 -10.33
N ALA A 189 -1.56 1.14 -10.90
CA ALA A 189 -0.25 1.29 -11.47
C ALA A 189 0.77 1.08 -10.35
N VAL A 190 1.29 -0.15 -10.27
CA VAL A 190 2.46 -0.49 -9.45
C VAL A 190 3.59 0.34 -10.02
N TYR A 191 4.09 1.31 -9.25
CA TYR A 191 5.22 2.16 -9.62
C TYR A 191 6.50 1.44 -9.21
N PRO A 192 7.14 0.66 -10.09
CA PRO A 192 8.33 -0.07 -9.71
C PRO A 192 9.45 0.95 -9.69
N LEU A 193 10.12 1.10 -8.55
CA LEU A 193 11.49 1.61 -8.57
C LEU A 193 12.36 0.56 -9.28
N TYR A 194 13.56 0.89 -9.75
CA TYR A 194 14.12 0.23 -10.93
C TYR A 194 15.38 -0.57 -10.67
N LEU A 195 15.27 -1.88 -10.92
CA LEU A 195 16.28 -2.82 -11.42
C LEU A 195 15.62 -4.19 -11.33
N SER A 196 15.27 -4.86 -12.42
CA SER A 196 14.57 -6.16 -12.37
C SER A 196 15.24 -7.22 -11.49
N LYS A 197 16.57 -7.15 -11.37
CA LYS A 197 17.43 -7.98 -10.50
C LYS A 197 17.16 -7.74 -9.00
N ASN A 198 16.66 -6.57 -8.68
CA ASN A 198 16.31 -6.13 -7.34
C ASN A 198 14.82 -6.33 -7.06
N TYR A 199 14.04 -6.95 -7.93
CA TYR A 199 12.62 -7.19 -7.63
C TYR A 199 12.29 -8.66 -7.51
N ILE A 200 11.48 -8.97 -6.50
CA ILE A 200 10.87 -10.27 -6.31
C ILE A 200 9.37 -10.11 -6.53
N LEU A 201 8.84 -10.87 -7.47
CA LEU A 201 7.42 -11.13 -7.60
C LEU A 201 7.07 -12.25 -6.62
N GLU A 202 6.28 -11.95 -5.59
CA GLU A 202 5.67 -12.98 -4.76
C GLU A 202 4.20 -13.08 -5.12
N GLY A 203 3.64 -14.29 -5.03
CA GLY A 203 2.20 -14.43 -5.05
C GLY A 203 1.72 -15.58 -4.21
N GLU A 204 0.44 -15.51 -3.90
CA GLU A 204 -0.27 -16.42 -3.02
C GLU A 204 -1.41 -17.05 -3.81
N PHE A 205 -1.57 -18.36 -3.66
CA PHE A 205 -2.63 -19.09 -4.33
C PHE A 205 -3.12 -20.27 -3.49
N THR A 206 -4.36 -20.66 -3.72
CA THR A 206 -4.90 -21.94 -3.25
C THR A 206 -5.17 -22.83 -4.45
N ALA A 207 -4.87 -24.12 -4.36
CA ALA A 207 -5.20 -25.08 -5.39
C ALA A 207 -6.09 -26.21 -4.84
N TYR A 208 -7.18 -26.48 -5.53
CA TYR A 208 -8.13 -27.53 -5.16
C TYR A 208 -8.27 -28.55 -6.29
N GLY A 209 -8.55 -29.80 -5.94
CA GLY A 209 -8.82 -30.87 -6.91
C GLY A 209 -7.58 -31.45 -7.61
N PHE A 210 -6.37 -31.05 -7.21
CA PHE A 210 -5.12 -31.58 -7.78
C PHE A 210 -4.72 -32.95 -7.22
N ASP A 211 -5.20 -33.34 -6.04
CA ASP A 211 -4.94 -34.64 -5.40
C ASP A 211 -3.47 -35.10 -5.48
N ASN A 212 -3.13 -36.02 -6.38
CA ASN A 212 -1.77 -36.54 -6.60
C ASN A 212 -1.08 -35.95 -7.84
N ILE A 213 -1.75 -35.06 -8.56
CA ILE A 213 -1.24 -34.38 -9.75
C ILE A 213 -0.39 -33.18 -9.28
N PRO A 214 0.89 -33.07 -9.67
CA PRO A 214 1.70 -31.91 -9.36
C PRO A 214 1.16 -30.67 -10.09
N LEU A 215 1.19 -29.52 -9.42
CA LEU A 215 0.86 -28.25 -10.06
C LEU A 215 2.09 -27.71 -10.79
N LEU A 216 1.92 -27.42 -12.08
CA LEU A 216 2.90 -26.67 -12.88
C LEU A 216 2.37 -25.25 -13.10
N LEU A 217 2.77 -24.32 -12.23
CA LEU A 217 2.38 -22.91 -12.31
C LEU A 217 3.49 -22.09 -12.98
N TYR A 218 3.11 -21.18 -13.88
CA TYR A 218 4.02 -20.36 -14.67
C TYR A 218 3.67 -18.88 -14.63
N CYS A 219 4.67 -18.03 -14.86
CA CYS A 219 4.53 -16.62 -15.23
C CYS A 219 5.40 -16.33 -16.46
N ASN A 220 4.80 -15.85 -17.57
CA ASN A 220 5.50 -15.58 -18.85
C ASN A 220 6.47 -16.68 -19.28
N SER A 221 6.08 -17.95 -19.15
CA SER A 221 6.90 -19.15 -19.44
C SER A 221 7.98 -19.50 -18.41
N LYS A 222 8.12 -18.75 -17.31
CA LYS A 222 8.97 -19.11 -16.18
C LYS A 222 8.18 -19.92 -15.16
N LEU A 223 8.71 -21.08 -14.79
CA LEU A 223 8.12 -21.95 -13.80
C LEU A 223 8.20 -21.28 -12.42
N LEU A 224 7.02 -21.07 -11.81
CA LEU A 224 6.86 -20.52 -10.46
C LEU A 224 6.78 -21.61 -9.40
N TYR A 225 6.14 -22.73 -9.74
CA TYR A 225 5.86 -23.82 -8.80
C TYR A 225 5.77 -25.16 -9.54
N ASN A 226 6.36 -26.21 -8.97
CA ASN A 226 6.37 -27.58 -9.52
C ASN A 226 6.43 -28.62 -8.40
N GLU A 227 5.37 -28.71 -7.61
CA GLU A 227 5.26 -29.71 -6.55
C GLU A 227 3.79 -30.16 -6.37
N LYS A 228 3.58 -31.14 -5.49
CA LYS A 228 2.25 -31.50 -5.03
C LYS A 228 1.73 -30.38 -4.11
N VAL A 229 0.70 -29.66 -4.56
CA VAL A 229 0.18 -28.51 -3.81
C VAL A 229 -0.70 -28.98 -2.65
N PRO A 230 -0.43 -28.55 -1.41
CA PRO A 230 -1.40 -28.69 -0.33
C PRO A 230 -2.58 -27.75 -0.58
N PRO A 231 -3.81 -28.07 -0.14
CA PRO A 231 -4.96 -27.16 -0.26
C PRO A 231 -4.84 -25.89 0.61
N GLU A 232 -3.67 -25.63 1.20
CA GLU A 232 -3.30 -24.44 1.95
C GLU A 232 -3.04 -23.26 1.00
N ILE A 233 -3.03 -22.04 1.55
CA ILE A 233 -2.54 -20.88 0.83
C ILE A 233 -1.02 -21.04 0.65
N THR A 234 -0.63 -21.32 -0.59
CA THR A 234 0.75 -21.58 -0.99
C THR A 234 1.34 -20.31 -1.60
N THR A 235 2.64 -20.08 -1.34
CA THR A 235 3.37 -18.93 -1.84
C THR A 235 4.35 -19.34 -2.93
N PHE A 236 4.49 -18.52 -3.97
CA PHE A 236 5.60 -18.60 -4.93
C PHE A 236 6.41 -17.31 -4.91
N SER A 237 7.67 -17.39 -5.34
CA SER A 237 8.57 -16.26 -5.45
C SER A 237 9.39 -16.36 -6.72
N LEU A 238 9.49 -15.26 -7.45
CA LEU A 238 10.26 -15.17 -8.69
C LEU A 238 11.03 -13.86 -8.75
N ASP A 239 12.33 -13.94 -8.98
CA ASP A 239 13.14 -12.78 -9.34
C ASP A 239 12.67 -12.25 -10.71
N ILE A 240 12.21 -10.99 -10.75
CA ILE A 240 11.67 -10.38 -11.96
C ILE A 240 12.70 -10.37 -13.10
N SER A 241 14.00 -10.30 -12.80
CA SER A 241 15.05 -10.41 -13.83
C SER A 241 15.06 -11.76 -14.57
N LYS A 242 14.44 -12.80 -14.03
CA LYS A 242 14.29 -14.09 -14.72
C LYS A 242 13.24 -14.05 -15.82
N LEU A 243 12.27 -13.12 -15.73
CA LEU A 243 11.22 -12.94 -16.73
C LEU A 243 11.78 -12.23 -17.97
N GLU A 244 12.63 -11.22 -17.78
CA GLU A 244 13.26 -10.48 -18.87
C GLU A 244 14.64 -9.95 -18.50
N LYS A 245 15.61 -10.05 -19.44
CA LYS A 245 17.00 -9.60 -19.21
C LYS A 245 17.10 -8.09 -19.05
N PHE A 246 16.26 -7.34 -19.75
CA PHE A 246 16.22 -5.88 -19.73
C PHE A 246 14.76 -5.44 -19.81
N PHE A 247 14.29 -4.72 -18.81
CA PHE A 247 12.96 -4.12 -18.83
C PHE A 247 13.07 -2.73 -19.47
N ASP A 248 12.25 -2.47 -20.47
CA ASP A 248 12.08 -1.13 -21.04
C ASP A 248 11.17 -0.33 -20.10
N ILE A 249 11.75 0.66 -19.42
CA ILE A 249 11.05 1.49 -18.44
C ILE A 249 9.93 2.35 -19.04
N ASN A 250 9.86 2.45 -20.37
CA ASN A 250 8.82 3.20 -21.07
C ASN A 250 7.66 2.31 -21.51
N LYS A 251 7.75 0.99 -21.30
CA LYS A 251 6.73 0.03 -21.73
C LYS A 251 6.03 -0.60 -20.54
N GLU A 252 4.77 -0.93 -20.78
CA GLU A 252 4.01 -1.78 -19.88
C GLU A 252 4.47 -3.23 -20.06
N TYR A 253 4.71 -3.92 -18.95
CA TYR A 253 5.12 -5.31 -18.94
C TYR A 253 4.00 -6.19 -18.39
N THR A 254 3.58 -7.17 -19.18
CA THR A 254 2.51 -8.09 -18.80
C THR A 254 3.05 -9.24 -17.95
N LEU A 255 2.39 -9.57 -16.84
CA LEU A 255 2.59 -10.77 -16.04
C LEU A 255 1.42 -11.72 -16.28
N ASP A 256 1.66 -12.74 -17.09
CA ASP A 256 0.68 -13.73 -17.51
C ASP A 256 0.86 -15.00 -16.68
N LEU A 257 -0.01 -15.20 -15.69
CA LEU A 257 0.02 -16.34 -14.79
C LEU A 257 -0.96 -17.42 -15.27
N TYR A 258 -0.43 -18.63 -15.42
CA TYR A 258 -1.20 -19.78 -15.90
C TYR A 258 -0.65 -21.08 -15.32
N TYR A 259 -1.47 -22.12 -15.32
CA TYR A 259 -1.02 -23.48 -15.02
C TYR A 259 -1.32 -24.43 -16.18
N ILE A 260 -0.61 -25.56 -16.20
CA ILE A 260 -0.86 -26.64 -17.16
C ILE A 260 -1.53 -27.79 -16.44
N LEU A 261 -2.67 -28.22 -16.97
CA LEU A 261 -3.41 -29.39 -16.51
C LEU A 261 -3.79 -30.23 -17.73
N ASN A 262 -3.43 -31.52 -17.74
CA ASN A 262 -3.71 -32.44 -18.85
C ASN A 262 -3.28 -31.88 -20.22
N ASN A 263 -2.07 -31.32 -20.29
CA ASN A 263 -1.49 -30.66 -21.47
C ASN A 263 -2.29 -29.46 -21.99
N LYS A 264 -3.23 -28.92 -21.20
CA LYS A 264 -3.96 -27.68 -21.51
C LYS A 264 -3.51 -26.56 -20.59
N ARG A 265 -3.27 -25.40 -21.19
CA ARG A 265 -2.99 -24.15 -20.48
C ARG A 265 -4.30 -23.57 -19.94
N ILE A 266 -4.32 -23.25 -18.65
CA ILE A 266 -5.44 -22.60 -17.97
C ILE A 266 -4.92 -21.31 -17.33
N ASN A 267 -5.51 -20.17 -17.69
CA ASN A 267 -5.07 -18.86 -17.20
C ASN A 267 -5.61 -18.61 -15.79
N CYS A 268 -4.73 -18.13 -14.91
CA CYS A 268 -5.07 -17.70 -13.54
C CYS A 268 -5.30 -16.20 -13.45
N GLY A 269 -4.57 -15.41 -14.25
CA GLY A 269 -4.64 -13.95 -14.21
C GLY A 269 -3.63 -13.30 -15.14
N ASN A 270 -3.93 -12.08 -15.58
CA ASN A 270 -3.06 -11.27 -16.42
C ASN A 270 -2.93 -9.89 -15.76
N TYR A 271 -1.72 -9.54 -15.35
CA TYR A 271 -1.43 -8.31 -14.63
C TYR A 271 -0.44 -7.46 -15.41
N LYS A 272 -0.39 -6.16 -15.13
CA LYS A 272 0.44 -5.21 -15.87
C LYS A 272 1.32 -4.43 -14.91
N LEU A 273 2.61 -4.44 -15.16
CA LEU A 273 3.60 -3.60 -14.49
C LEU A 273 3.84 -2.38 -15.38
N ARG A 274 3.62 -1.18 -14.84
CA ARG A 274 3.93 0.07 -15.54
C ARG A 274 5.00 0.84 -14.81
N PHE A 275 6.14 0.93 -15.44
CA PHE A 275 7.23 1.77 -15.02
C PHE A 275 6.87 3.27 -15.20
N ALA A 276 7.07 4.10 -14.16
CA ALA A 276 7.16 5.54 -14.26
C ALA A 276 8.15 6.01 -15.36
N LEU A 277 7.64 6.82 -16.30
CA LEU A 277 8.43 7.42 -17.36
C LEU A 277 9.42 8.44 -16.79
N THR A 278 10.71 8.31 -17.14
CA THR A 278 11.67 9.43 -17.05
C THR A 278 11.56 10.24 -18.32
N GLY A 279 10.84 11.36 -18.30
CA GLY A 279 10.85 12.26 -19.45
C GLY A 279 12.12 13.14 -19.48
N ARG A 280 12.27 13.88 -20.57
CA ARG A 280 13.45 14.71 -20.90
C ARG A 280 13.84 15.66 -19.75
N LEU A 281 15.15 15.85 -19.56
CA LEU A 281 15.71 16.94 -18.75
C LEU A 281 16.00 18.16 -19.62
N TYR A 282 15.65 19.33 -19.09
CA TYR A 282 15.87 20.63 -19.72
C TYR A 282 17.16 21.28 -19.21
N LYS A 283 17.69 22.30 -19.88
CA LYS A 283 19.06 22.82 -19.63
C LYS A 283 19.37 23.13 -18.17
N ASN A 284 18.47 23.82 -17.45
CA ASN A 284 18.66 24.13 -16.03
C ASN A 284 18.61 22.86 -15.14
N GLN A 285 17.80 21.88 -15.53
CA GLN A 285 17.75 20.57 -14.86
C GLN A 285 18.99 19.74 -15.16
N VAL A 286 19.51 19.76 -16.40
CA VAL A 286 20.76 19.06 -16.79
C VAL A 286 21.94 19.60 -16.00
N LYS A 287 22.05 20.93 -15.85
CA LYS A 287 23.09 21.54 -15.00
C LYS A 287 22.98 21.05 -13.55
N SER A 288 21.78 21.09 -12.98
CA SER A 288 21.52 20.63 -11.61
C SER A 288 21.79 19.12 -11.45
N HIS A 289 21.45 18.33 -12.47
CA HIS A 289 21.71 16.90 -12.53
C HIS A 289 23.20 16.59 -12.49
N ILE A 290 24.01 17.28 -13.30
CA ILE A 290 25.46 17.11 -13.34
C ILE A 290 26.07 17.49 -11.99
N LEU A 291 25.69 18.63 -11.41
CA LEU A 291 26.17 19.08 -10.10
C LEU A 291 25.94 18.02 -9.01
N VAL A 292 24.73 17.48 -8.93
CA VAL A 292 24.40 16.44 -7.96
C VAL A 292 25.16 15.14 -8.27
N GLN A 293 25.29 14.73 -9.53
CA GLN A 293 26.05 13.53 -9.92
C GLN A 293 27.54 13.62 -9.58
N ASP A 294 28.15 14.78 -9.78
CA ASP A 294 29.55 15.00 -9.42
C ASP A 294 29.70 15.04 -7.89
N GLY A 295 28.71 15.64 -7.21
CA GLY A 295 28.57 15.60 -5.76
C GLY A 295 28.46 14.19 -5.18
N ILE A 296 27.76 13.28 -5.87
CA ILE A 296 27.66 11.87 -5.50
C ILE A 296 29.01 11.17 -5.65
N LYS A 297 29.86 11.55 -6.62
CA LYS A 297 31.20 10.94 -6.80
C LYS A 297 32.25 11.54 -5.87
N SER A 298 31.98 12.69 -5.26
CA SER A 298 32.90 13.37 -4.34
C SER A 298 33.23 12.51 -3.13
N SER A 299 34.47 12.60 -2.66
CA SER A 299 34.91 12.03 -1.38
C SER A 299 34.33 12.77 -0.17
N TYR A 300 34.06 14.08 -0.32
CA TYR A 300 33.36 14.89 0.66
C TYR A 300 31.90 15.04 0.26
N LYS A 301 31.01 14.35 0.97
CA LYS A 301 29.56 14.40 0.75
C LYS A 301 28.99 15.71 1.31
N LYS A 302 27.89 16.19 0.73
CA LYS A 302 27.14 17.37 1.18
C LYS A 302 25.65 17.05 1.22
N ILE A 303 24.86 17.97 1.74
CA ILE A 303 23.41 17.96 1.53
C ILE A 303 23.11 18.82 0.31
N TYR A 304 22.55 18.27 -0.75
CA TYR A 304 22.12 19.04 -1.92
C TYR A 304 20.64 19.40 -1.77
N ASN A 305 20.32 20.69 -1.66
CA ASN A 305 18.93 21.16 -1.61
C ASN A 305 18.53 21.75 -2.95
N ILE A 306 17.73 21.01 -3.74
CA ILE A 306 17.16 21.50 -4.98
C ILE A 306 15.88 22.26 -4.66
N TYR A 307 15.93 23.59 -4.76
CA TYR A 307 14.82 24.45 -4.36
C TYR A 307 14.31 25.31 -5.51
N GLY A 308 13.07 25.76 -5.42
CA GLY A 308 12.47 26.61 -6.44
C GLY A 308 10.94 26.56 -6.43
N PRO A 309 10.29 27.28 -7.35
CA PRO A 309 8.84 27.43 -7.35
C PRO A 309 8.10 26.11 -7.62
N HIS A 310 6.82 26.07 -7.25
CA HIS A 310 5.98 24.89 -7.48
C HIS A 310 5.96 24.50 -8.97
N GLY A 311 6.08 23.20 -9.26
CA GLY A 311 6.04 22.68 -10.63
C GLY A 311 7.33 22.85 -11.45
N SER A 312 8.41 23.46 -10.93
CA SER A 312 9.69 23.61 -11.67
C SER A 312 10.39 22.31 -12.05
N GLY A 313 9.84 21.14 -11.66
CA GLY A 313 10.39 19.84 -11.99
C GLY A 313 11.45 19.34 -11.02
N LYS A 314 11.43 19.78 -9.76
CA LYS A 314 12.35 19.26 -8.74
C LYS A 314 12.22 17.75 -8.55
N SER A 315 11.01 17.26 -8.29
CA SER A 315 10.70 15.83 -8.20
C SER A 315 11.02 15.09 -9.51
N TRP A 316 10.80 15.73 -10.65
CA TRP A 316 11.14 15.21 -11.97
C TRP A 316 12.65 14.98 -12.12
N LEU A 317 13.45 15.99 -11.77
CA LEU A 317 14.91 15.93 -11.75
C LEU A 317 15.41 14.90 -10.73
N LEU A 318 14.87 14.92 -9.51
CA LEU A 318 15.24 13.99 -8.44
C LEU A 318 15.03 12.53 -8.87
N ASN A 319 13.89 12.25 -9.51
CA ASN A 319 13.60 10.93 -10.06
C ASN A 319 14.55 10.56 -11.20
N ASN A 320 14.92 11.48 -12.08
CA ASN A 320 15.92 11.23 -13.13
C ASN A 320 17.30 10.88 -12.54
N ILE A 321 17.81 11.66 -11.58
CA ILE A 321 19.10 11.40 -10.92
C ILE A 321 19.07 10.03 -10.24
N LYS A 322 18.03 9.76 -9.44
CA LYS A 322 17.82 8.49 -8.76
C LYS A 322 17.85 7.33 -9.76
N ASN A 323 17.13 7.45 -10.87
CA ASN A 323 17.03 6.39 -11.87
C ASN A 323 18.37 6.12 -12.56
N ASP A 324 19.15 7.15 -12.85
CA ASP A 324 20.49 6.98 -13.43
C ASP A 324 21.48 6.32 -12.47
N LEU A 325 21.38 6.60 -11.16
CA LEU A 325 22.16 5.91 -10.14
C LEU A 325 21.74 4.45 -10.00
N LEU A 326 20.43 4.18 -9.96
CA LEU A 326 19.90 2.83 -9.87
C LEU A 326 20.37 1.94 -11.03
N LYS A 327 20.43 2.47 -12.26
CA LYS A 327 20.99 1.74 -13.43
C LYS A 327 22.43 1.25 -13.22
N LYS A 328 23.20 1.94 -12.38
CA LYS A 328 24.64 1.69 -12.13
C LYS A 328 24.92 1.24 -10.69
N ALA A 329 23.88 0.95 -9.90
CA ALA A 329 24.04 0.66 -8.48
C ALA A 329 24.89 -0.60 -8.25
N THR A 330 25.84 -0.49 -7.33
CA THR A 330 26.67 -1.61 -6.88
C THR A 330 26.10 -2.24 -5.60
N THR A 331 26.58 -3.43 -5.23
CA THR A 331 26.22 -4.05 -3.93
C THR A 331 26.59 -3.19 -2.73
N ASN A 332 27.52 -2.24 -2.92
CA ASN A 332 28.04 -1.36 -1.89
C ASN A 332 27.28 -0.03 -1.78
N GLN A 333 26.21 0.15 -2.57
CA GLN A 333 25.38 1.35 -2.59
C GLN A 333 23.93 1.04 -2.22
N LYS A 334 23.34 1.93 -1.43
CA LYS A 334 21.95 1.92 -0.99
C LYS A 334 21.32 3.25 -1.36
N ILE A 335 20.25 3.20 -2.13
CA ILE A 335 19.52 4.38 -2.60
C ILE A 335 18.15 4.35 -1.91
N ILE A 336 17.86 5.38 -1.13
CA ILE A 336 16.66 5.49 -0.29
C ILE A 336 15.84 6.65 -0.83
N TYR A 337 14.56 6.44 -1.10
CA TYR A 337 13.65 7.47 -1.57
C TYR A 337 12.54 7.72 -0.54
N ILE A 338 12.41 8.96 -0.08
CA ILE A 338 11.35 9.39 0.84
C ILE A 338 10.57 10.48 0.12
N ASN A 339 9.24 10.37 0.07
CA ASN A 339 8.38 11.39 -0.53
C ASN A 339 7.35 11.84 0.49
N PHE A 340 7.51 13.07 0.98
CA PHE A 340 6.58 13.60 1.96
C PHE A 340 5.26 13.99 1.30
N SER A 341 4.18 13.58 1.94
CA SER A 341 2.81 13.77 1.47
C SER A 341 2.12 14.98 2.11
N GLY A 342 2.69 15.49 3.20
CA GLY A 342 2.12 16.49 4.09
C GLY A 342 1.18 15.92 5.15
N GLN A 343 1.07 14.59 5.25
CA GLN A 343 0.23 13.89 6.21
C GLN A 343 0.96 13.63 7.52
N MET A 344 0.22 13.24 8.56
CA MET A 344 0.82 12.80 9.83
C MET A 344 1.76 11.59 9.64
N ALA A 345 1.46 10.71 8.68
CA ALA A 345 2.27 9.52 8.38
C ALA A 345 3.73 9.84 8.01
N ASP A 346 4.01 11.05 7.49
CA ASP A 346 5.38 11.49 7.15
C ASP A 346 6.34 11.41 8.36
N VAL A 347 5.81 11.49 9.59
CA VAL A 347 6.63 11.37 10.81
C VAL A 347 7.21 9.96 11.00
N ALA A 348 6.52 8.94 10.49
CA ALA A 348 7.04 7.57 10.49
C ALA A 348 8.26 7.46 9.57
N ASP A 349 8.25 8.13 8.42
CA ASP A 349 9.40 8.14 7.49
C ASP A 349 10.58 8.93 8.05
N ILE A 350 10.31 10.02 8.76
CA ILE A 350 11.34 10.75 9.52
C ILE A 350 11.95 9.86 10.61
N CYS A 351 11.13 9.09 11.34
CA CYS A 351 11.60 8.15 12.35
C CYS A 351 12.52 7.07 11.75
N ARG A 352 12.08 6.48 10.62
CA ARG A 352 12.86 5.48 9.88
C ARG A 352 14.17 6.05 9.37
N LEU A 353 14.15 7.28 8.85
CA LEU A 353 15.35 8.01 8.44
C LEU A 353 16.37 8.09 9.59
N ILE A 354 15.94 8.52 10.79
CA ILE A 354 16.79 8.60 11.98
C ILE A 354 17.42 7.24 12.27
N PHE A 355 16.62 6.17 12.32
CA PHE A 355 17.13 4.83 12.62
C PHE A 355 18.16 4.37 11.59
N THR A 356 17.90 4.58 10.30
CA THR A 356 18.92 4.24 9.30
C THR A 356 20.18 5.07 9.51
N LEU A 357 20.12 6.37 9.75
CA LEU A 357 21.31 7.20 9.97
C LEU A 357 22.11 6.86 11.23
N VAL A 358 21.52 6.16 12.20
CA VAL A 358 22.20 5.80 13.45
C VAL A 358 22.66 4.36 13.46
N PHE A 359 22.02 3.49 12.67
CA PHE A 359 22.32 2.07 12.70
C PHE A 359 22.86 1.57 11.35
N ASN A 360 23.82 0.63 11.38
CA ASN A 360 24.40 0.08 10.14
C ASN A 360 23.46 -0.88 9.39
N PHE A 361 22.31 -1.22 9.98
CA PHE A 361 21.34 -2.09 9.34
C PHE A 361 20.32 -1.27 8.51
N TYR A 362 20.06 -1.75 7.31
CA TYR A 362 19.07 -1.15 6.41
C TYR A 362 17.65 -1.68 6.69
N ASN A 363 17.57 -2.89 7.24
CA ASN A 363 16.30 -3.50 7.60
C ASN A 363 15.89 -3.06 9.00
N LEU A 364 14.88 -2.20 9.13
CA LEU A 364 14.31 -1.83 10.44
C LEU A 364 13.51 -2.96 11.09
N SER A 365 13.58 -4.17 10.54
CA SER A 365 13.14 -5.42 11.14
C SER A 365 13.83 -5.82 12.44
N VAL A 366 14.71 -4.98 12.96
CA VAL A 366 15.42 -5.30 14.19
C VAL A 366 14.42 -5.17 15.33
N SER A 367 14.13 -6.28 15.99
CA SER A 367 13.27 -6.29 17.17
C SER A 367 13.76 -5.30 18.22
N ALA A 368 12.85 -4.78 19.05
CA ALA A 368 13.23 -3.89 20.15
C ALA A 368 14.36 -4.48 20.99
N THR A 369 14.37 -5.80 21.20
CA THR A 369 15.42 -6.54 21.90
C THR A 369 16.74 -6.56 21.14
N ALA A 370 16.73 -6.87 19.85
CA ALA A 370 17.94 -6.88 19.02
C ALA A 370 18.54 -5.47 18.88
N LEU A 371 17.68 -4.45 18.81
CA LEU A 371 18.11 -3.06 18.72
C LEU A 371 18.65 -2.57 20.06
N THR A 372 17.99 -2.94 21.16
CA THR A 372 18.45 -2.66 22.52
C THR A 372 19.82 -3.30 22.77
N ARG A 373 20.00 -4.57 22.39
CA ARG A 373 21.28 -5.26 22.45
C ARG A 373 22.34 -4.55 21.61
N TYR A 374 22.00 -4.16 20.39
CA TYR A 374 22.89 -3.39 19.52
C TYR A 374 23.31 -2.04 20.16
N CYS A 375 22.36 -1.31 20.76
CA CYS A 375 22.62 -0.05 21.45
C CYS A 375 23.50 -0.24 22.69
N HIS A 376 23.29 -1.33 23.43
CA HIS A 376 24.14 -1.70 24.57
C HIS A 376 25.57 -2.07 24.11
N GLU A 377 25.70 -2.78 23.00
CA GLU A 377 27.00 -3.24 22.45
C GLU A 377 27.79 -2.11 21.75
N ASN A 378 27.13 -1.10 21.16
CA ASN A 378 27.74 -0.10 20.27
C ASN A 378 27.75 1.35 20.82
N SER A 379 27.71 1.48 22.15
CA SER A 379 27.94 2.70 22.95
C SER A 379 26.74 3.63 23.25
N VAL A 380 26.66 3.92 24.55
CA VAL A 380 25.60 4.60 25.34
C VAL A 380 25.78 6.15 25.32
N ALA A 381 26.52 6.70 24.36
CA ALA A 381 26.93 8.11 24.39
C ALA A 381 25.81 9.11 24.03
N ASN A 382 24.68 8.64 23.48
CA ASN A 382 23.59 9.49 23.05
C ASN A 382 22.29 9.17 23.82
N SER A 383 21.91 10.05 24.75
CA SER A 383 20.68 9.89 25.55
C SER A 383 19.39 10.05 24.75
N PHE A 384 19.46 10.46 23.47
CA PHE A 384 18.31 10.45 22.56
C PHE A 384 17.78 9.02 22.35
N PHE A 385 18.69 8.06 22.23
CA PHE A 385 18.41 6.64 22.00
C PHE A 385 18.35 5.85 23.32
N ASN A 386 17.51 6.31 24.25
CA ASN A 386 17.21 5.48 25.41
C ASN A 386 16.40 4.24 24.94
N HIS A 387 16.66 3.08 25.55
CA HIS A 387 16.04 1.82 25.14
C HIS A 387 14.49 1.85 25.19
N LYS A 388 13.90 2.52 26.18
CA LYS A 388 12.43 2.65 26.32
C LYS A 388 11.83 3.47 25.18
N ASN A 389 12.47 4.57 24.80
CA ASN A 389 12.01 5.40 23.69
C ASN A 389 12.14 4.64 22.37
N ILE A 390 13.22 3.89 22.18
CA ILE A 390 13.39 3.05 20.99
C ILE A 390 12.30 1.98 20.90
N GLU A 391 12.02 1.27 22.00
CA GLU A 391 10.99 0.24 22.07
C GLU A 391 9.60 0.84 21.75
N LEU A 392 9.27 1.97 22.36
CA LEU A 392 8.02 2.70 22.08
C LEU A 392 7.94 3.19 20.64
N LEU A 393 9.04 3.67 20.05
CA LEU A 393 9.07 4.10 18.65
C LEU A 393 8.88 2.92 17.68
N ILE A 394 9.50 1.77 17.95
CA ILE A 394 9.29 0.55 17.14
C ILE A 394 7.83 0.11 17.24
N GLN A 395 7.27 0.04 18.45
CA GLN A 395 5.89 -0.35 18.64
C GLN A 395 4.93 0.62 17.92
N ALA A 396 5.12 1.93 18.09
CA ALA A 396 4.30 2.94 17.44
C ALA A 396 4.43 2.89 15.90
N LEU A 397 5.61 2.57 15.36
CA LEU A 397 5.80 2.33 13.91
C LEU A 397 5.04 1.11 13.41
N GLN A 398 4.98 0.03 14.19
CA GLN A 398 4.24 -1.19 13.85
C GLN A 398 2.72 -0.98 13.92
N ASP A 399 2.28 -0.18 14.89
CA ASP A 399 0.87 0.13 15.12
C ASP A 399 0.33 1.28 14.26
N GLU A 400 1.20 1.92 13.46
CA GLU A 400 0.89 3.13 12.70
C GLU A 400 0.41 4.31 13.59
N ASP A 401 0.88 4.37 14.84
CA ASP A 401 0.57 5.46 15.79
C ASP A 401 1.49 6.66 15.58
N TYR A 402 1.17 7.45 14.56
CA TYR A 402 1.93 8.64 14.17
C TYR A 402 1.97 9.72 15.26
N SER A 403 0.93 9.84 16.10
CA SER A 403 0.90 10.83 17.18
C SER A 403 1.95 10.53 18.24
N THR A 404 2.05 9.26 18.64
CA THR A 404 3.06 8.82 19.61
C THR A 404 4.47 8.99 19.06
N ILE A 405 4.72 8.62 17.79
CA ILE A 405 6.01 8.87 17.14
C ILE A 405 6.38 10.36 17.18
N GLN A 406 5.45 11.24 16.77
CA GLN A 406 5.69 12.67 16.74
C GLN A 406 5.98 13.25 18.14
N LYS A 407 5.26 12.81 19.17
CA LYS A 407 5.49 13.25 20.56
C LYS A 407 6.87 12.82 21.07
N ILE A 408 7.26 11.56 20.83
CA ILE A 408 8.55 11.03 21.28
C ILE A 408 9.69 11.77 20.56
N LEU A 409 9.62 11.88 19.22
CA LEU A 409 10.65 12.58 18.44
C LEU A 409 10.68 14.07 18.78
N GLY A 410 9.53 14.73 18.87
CA GLY A 410 9.44 16.13 19.26
C GLY A 410 10.08 16.39 20.63
N GLY A 411 9.75 15.59 21.65
CA GLY A 411 10.35 15.76 22.98
C GLY A 411 11.86 15.45 23.02
N SER A 412 12.30 14.46 22.25
CA SER A 412 13.67 13.95 22.33
C SER A 412 14.64 14.76 21.46
N VAL A 413 14.25 15.13 20.24
CA VAL A 413 15.16 15.71 19.23
C VAL A 413 15.65 17.08 19.72
N PHE A 414 14.77 17.94 20.23
CA PHE A 414 15.13 19.29 20.68
C PHE A 414 15.99 19.34 21.95
N SER A 415 16.15 18.23 22.68
CA SER A 415 16.91 18.23 23.93
C SER A 415 18.44 18.10 23.76
N LYS A 416 18.92 17.43 22.69
CA LYS A 416 20.36 17.17 22.42
C LYS A 416 20.69 16.96 20.92
N THR A 417 20.19 17.84 20.06
CA THR A 417 20.32 17.75 18.58
C THR A 417 21.76 17.57 18.09
N GLU A 418 22.72 18.34 18.58
CA GLU A 418 24.08 18.40 17.99
C GLU A 418 24.87 17.09 18.06
N LYS A 419 24.45 16.15 18.93
CA LYS A 419 25.14 14.88 19.15
C LYS A 419 24.39 13.67 18.61
N ILE A 420 23.29 13.86 17.86
CA ILE A 420 22.43 12.76 17.41
C ILE A 420 23.25 11.70 16.65
N PHE A 421 24.18 12.14 15.81
CA PHE A 421 24.98 11.28 14.92
C PHE A 421 26.47 11.20 15.29
N GLU A 422 26.93 11.79 16.40
CA GLU A 422 28.37 11.87 16.73
C GLU A 422 29.06 10.53 17.03
N ALA A 423 28.30 9.48 17.34
CA ALA A 423 28.85 8.18 17.73
C ALA A 423 29.24 7.28 16.53
N TRP A 424 28.97 7.69 15.28
CA TRP A 424 29.03 6.81 14.11
C TRP A 424 29.88 7.39 12.98
N ASN A 425 31.05 6.78 12.73
CA ASN A 425 32.01 7.29 11.73
C ASN A 425 32.18 6.38 10.49
N GLY A 426 31.36 5.35 10.31
CA GLY A 426 31.46 4.50 9.11
C GLY A 426 30.24 3.62 8.88
N PHE A 427 29.77 3.59 7.63
CA PHE A 427 28.74 2.66 7.18
C PHE A 427 29.38 1.57 6.31
N ALA A 428 28.80 0.37 6.33
CA ALA A 428 29.27 -0.72 5.46
C ALA A 428 28.95 -0.47 3.97
N TYR A 429 28.11 0.52 3.68
CA TYR A 429 27.58 0.84 2.36
C TYR A 429 27.43 2.35 2.21
N GLU A 430 27.62 2.85 1.00
CA GLU A 430 27.23 4.21 0.62
C GLU A 430 25.70 4.33 0.60
N ARG A 431 25.16 5.35 1.28
CA ARG A 431 23.73 5.62 1.42
C ARG A 431 23.39 6.95 0.80
N ILE A 432 22.48 6.92 -0.16
CA ILE A 432 22.05 8.10 -0.91
C ILE A 432 20.56 8.29 -0.66
N TYR A 433 20.24 9.33 0.11
CA TYR A 433 18.87 9.70 0.47
C TYR A 433 18.33 10.73 -0.51
N PHE A 434 17.31 10.36 -1.25
CA PHE A 434 16.50 11.25 -2.07
C PHE A 434 15.22 11.58 -1.31
N ILE A 435 15.12 12.81 -0.80
CA ILE A 435 13.99 13.25 0.03
C ILE A 435 13.22 14.33 -0.72
N ASP A 436 12.04 13.95 -1.20
CA ASP A 436 11.19 14.79 -2.03
C ASP A 436 10.14 15.53 -1.18
N ASN A 437 9.78 16.74 -1.63
CA ASN A 437 8.67 17.54 -1.11
C ASN A 437 8.79 17.91 0.37
N VAL A 438 9.98 18.28 0.85
CA VAL A 438 10.22 18.74 2.23
C VAL A 438 9.28 19.88 2.63
N ASN A 439 8.90 20.74 1.68
CA ASN A 439 7.96 21.84 1.88
C ASN A 439 6.51 21.43 2.19
N LEU A 440 6.15 20.14 2.12
CA LEU A 440 4.81 19.66 2.47
C LEU A 440 4.70 19.26 3.94
N LEU A 441 5.82 19.05 4.63
CA LEU A 441 5.83 18.72 6.05
C LEU A 441 5.08 19.80 6.85
N ASN A 442 4.22 19.37 7.77
CA ASN A 442 3.65 20.27 8.77
C ASN A 442 4.75 20.86 9.67
N SER A 443 4.44 21.93 10.39
CA SER A 443 5.41 22.68 11.20
C SER A 443 6.19 21.82 12.20
N ILE A 444 5.54 20.86 12.85
CA ILE A 444 6.17 19.98 13.85
C ILE A 444 7.13 19.01 13.15
N ASN A 445 6.65 18.29 12.12
CA ASN A 445 7.48 17.33 11.39
C ASN A 445 8.65 18.02 10.68
N TYR A 446 8.43 19.21 10.12
CA TYR A 446 9.49 20.03 9.54
C TYR A 446 10.54 20.40 10.58
N SER A 447 10.12 20.80 11.79
CA SER A 447 11.07 21.15 12.86
C SER A 447 11.91 19.95 13.32
N ILE A 448 11.30 18.76 13.39
CA ILE A 448 12.02 17.51 13.69
C ILE A 448 13.03 17.20 12.57
N PHE A 449 12.59 17.29 11.31
CA PHE A 449 13.45 17.04 10.14
C PHE A 449 14.59 18.05 10.02
N GLU A 450 14.33 19.33 10.24
CA GLU A 450 15.34 20.39 10.22
C GLU A 450 16.39 20.16 11.32
N ALA A 451 15.96 19.73 12.50
CA ALA A 451 16.88 19.36 13.58
C ALA A 451 17.79 18.18 13.21
N ILE A 452 17.30 17.21 12.44
CA ILE A 452 18.13 16.13 11.87
C ILE A 452 19.17 16.70 10.91
N LEU A 453 18.77 17.58 9.98
CA LEU A 453 19.69 18.19 9.03
C LEU A 453 20.77 19.03 9.71
N LYS A 454 20.41 19.74 10.78
CA LYS A 454 21.34 20.55 11.61
C LYS A 454 22.32 19.67 12.40
N ALA A 455 21.84 18.54 12.91
CA ALA A 455 22.67 17.57 13.61
C ALA A 455 23.61 16.80 12.68
N PHE A 456 23.27 16.71 11.40
CA PHE A 456 24.01 15.92 10.43
C PHE A 456 25.28 16.64 9.97
N LYS A 457 26.43 16.16 10.44
CA LYS A 457 27.74 16.43 9.86
C LYS A 457 27.94 15.45 8.69
N PRO A 458 28.31 15.89 7.47
CA PRO A 458 28.50 14.98 6.36
C PRO A 458 29.47 13.85 6.68
N MET A 459 28.94 12.63 6.74
CA MET A 459 29.71 11.43 6.99
C MET A 459 30.29 10.88 5.70
N GLN A 460 31.37 10.11 5.82
CA GLN A 460 31.79 9.22 4.74
C GLN A 460 30.61 8.28 4.43
N ASP A 461 30.33 8.08 3.14
CA ASP A 461 29.30 7.15 2.68
C ASP A 461 27.83 7.54 2.96
N VAL A 462 27.52 8.79 3.30
CA VAL A 462 26.12 9.28 3.37
C VAL A 462 25.93 10.58 2.59
N LEU A 463 24.94 10.59 1.70
CA LEU A 463 24.55 11.76 0.91
C LEU A 463 23.05 12.04 1.02
N PHE A 464 22.69 13.33 1.10
CA PHE A 464 21.30 13.79 0.97
C PHE A 464 21.11 14.60 -0.30
N VAL A 465 20.02 14.33 -1.01
CA VAL A 465 19.47 15.17 -2.09
C VAL A 465 18.02 15.46 -1.75
N LEU A 466 17.74 16.71 -1.42
CA LEU A 466 16.46 17.21 -0.94
C LEU A 466 15.77 18.01 -2.05
N THR A 467 14.44 18.05 -2.03
CA THR A 467 13.68 19.03 -2.79
C THR A 467 12.74 19.85 -1.90
N GLY A 468 12.63 21.14 -2.21
CA GLY A 468 11.78 22.05 -1.46
C GLY A 468 11.44 23.33 -2.21
N ARG A 469 10.78 24.26 -1.51
CA ARG A 469 10.48 25.60 -2.05
C ARG A 469 11.56 26.63 -1.71
N GLU A 470 12.22 26.43 -0.58
CA GLU A 470 13.08 27.44 0.03
C GLU A 470 14.52 26.95 0.16
N GLN A 471 15.42 27.90 0.32
CA GLN A 471 16.80 27.62 0.69
C GLN A 471 16.84 27.09 2.13
N ILE A 472 17.77 26.19 2.40
CA ILE A 472 18.05 25.72 3.75
C ILE A 472 19.36 26.36 4.19
N THR A 473 19.30 27.11 5.29
CA THR A 473 20.44 27.85 5.83
C THR A 473 21.26 26.96 6.78
N HIS A 474 22.20 26.19 6.22
CA HIS A 474 23.08 25.34 7.00
C HIS A 474 24.46 25.19 6.31
N SER A 475 25.53 25.07 7.08
CA SER A 475 26.92 25.11 6.57
C SER A 475 27.28 23.98 5.61
N TYR A 476 26.57 22.85 5.70
CA TYR A 476 26.80 21.67 4.86
C TYR A 476 25.79 21.52 3.72
N VAL A 477 24.89 22.48 3.56
CA VAL A 477 23.87 22.46 2.50
C VAL A 477 24.33 23.28 1.30
N GLU A 478 24.35 22.64 0.14
CA GLU A 478 24.50 23.29 -1.15
C GLU A 478 23.11 23.51 -1.77
N ASN A 479 22.70 24.78 -1.83
CA ASN A 479 21.39 25.18 -2.36
C ASN A 479 21.48 25.34 -3.89
N ILE A 480 20.74 24.51 -4.62
CA ILE A 480 20.67 24.50 -6.09
C ILE A 480 19.33 25.09 -6.54
N PRO A 481 19.28 26.30 -7.11
CA PRO A 481 18.04 26.86 -7.62
C PRO A 481 17.58 26.14 -8.89
N LEU A 482 16.28 25.84 -8.95
CA LEU A 482 15.66 25.24 -10.13
C LEU A 482 14.44 26.06 -10.59
N GLU A 483 14.59 26.70 -11.74
CA GLU A 483 13.57 27.53 -12.38
C GLU A 483 12.73 26.75 -13.40
N TYR A 484 11.76 27.43 -14.02
CA TYR A 484 10.93 26.86 -15.08
C TYR A 484 11.69 26.63 -16.38
N ILE A 485 11.10 25.86 -17.30
CA ILE A 485 11.66 25.66 -18.64
C ILE A 485 11.50 26.95 -19.45
N ASP A 486 12.56 27.35 -20.15
CA ASP A 486 12.55 28.47 -21.08
C ASP A 486 11.69 28.20 -22.32
N ASN A 487 10.98 29.22 -22.80
CA ASN A 487 10.06 29.07 -23.95
C ASN A 487 10.74 28.58 -25.23
N ASN A 488 12.01 28.90 -25.44
CA ASN A 488 12.76 28.38 -26.59
C ASN A 488 12.96 26.86 -26.49
N GLU A 489 13.30 26.34 -25.30
CA GLU A 489 13.44 24.89 -25.09
C GLU A 489 12.10 24.14 -25.19
N ILE A 490 11.00 24.79 -24.79
CA ILE A 490 9.64 24.27 -24.99
C ILE A 490 9.35 24.14 -26.48
N LEU A 491 9.63 25.21 -27.25
CA LEU A 491 9.40 25.23 -28.70
C LEU A 491 10.24 24.16 -29.41
N ASP A 492 11.53 24.06 -29.08
CA ASP A 492 12.44 23.06 -29.64
C ASP A 492 11.92 21.65 -29.35
N SER A 493 11.49 21.38 -28.11
CA SER A 493 10.96 20.07 -27.71
C SER A 493 9.67 19.70 -28.44
N ILE A 494 8.80 20.68 -28.73
CA ILE A 494 7.60 20.45 -29.52
C ILE A 494 7.98 20.14 -30.97
N ASN A 495 8.81 20.98 -31.59
CA ASN A 495 9.25 20.84 -32.98
C ASN A 495 9.98 19.52 -33.26
N GLU A 496 10.69 18.97 -32.28
CA GLU A 496 11.34 17.65 -32.39
C GLU A 496 10.34 16.48 -32.51
N ASN A 497 9.07 16.67 -32.11
CA ASN A 497 8.06 15.60 -32.01
C ASN A 497 6.89 15.73 -33.00
N ILE A 498 6.92 16.73 -33.89
CA ILE A 498 5.86 16.97 -34.89
C ILE A 498 6.44 16.96 -36.31
N SER A 499 5.59 16.72 -37.30
CA SER A 499 5.99 16.61 -38.71
C SER A 499 6.18 17.94 -39.44
N PHE A 500 5.95 19.06 -38.76
CA PHE A 500 6.02 20.43 -39.31
C PHE A 500 6.71 21.37 -38.31
N THR A 501 7.12 22.56 -38.76
CA THR A 501 7.83 23.52 -37.90
C THR A 501 6.89 24.61 -37.38
N ILE A 502 6.96 24.87 -36.08
CA ILE A 502 6.38 26.04 -35.43
C ILE A 502 7.51 27.04 -35.17
N ASN A 503 7.38 28.26 -35.68
CA ASN A 503 8.44 29.27 -35.54
C ASN A 503 8.31 30.07 -34.24
N ASN A 504 7.10 30.19 -33.71
CA ASN A 504 6.83 30.89 -32.47
C ASN A 504 5.86 30.09 -31.60
N LEU A 505 6.26 29.82 -30.35
CA LEU A 505 5.44 29.11 -29.37
C LEU A 505 4.03 29.72 -29.21
N TYR A 506 3.91 31.05 -29.33
CA TYR A 506 2.64 31.75 -29.18
C TYR A 506 1.65 31.54 -30.34
N GLU A 507 2.07 30.87 -31.41
CA GLU A 507 1.15 30.40 -32.46
C GLU A 507 0.17 29.36 -31.89
N ILE A 508 0.65 28.51 -30.97
CA ILE A 508 -0.08 27.36 -30.43
C ILE A 508 -0.55 27.52 -28.99
N VAL A 509 0.06 28.39 -28.20
CA VAL A 509 -0.32 28.61 -26.80
C VAL A 509 -0.41 30.10 -26.44
N PRO A 510 -1.25 30.49 -25.46
CA PRO A 510 -1.31 31.88 -24.99
C PRO A 510 -0.02 32.29 -24.24
N ASN A 511 0.21 33.60 -24.10
CA ASN A 511 1.38 34.17 -23.39
C ASN A 511 1.57 33.58 -21.98
N LYS A 512 0.47 33.32 -21.27
CA LYS A 512 0.47 32.60 -19.98
C LYS A 512 0.07 31.14 -20.24
N HIS A 513 1.07 30.27 -20.37
CA HIS A 513 0.87 28.84 -20.59
C HIS A 513 1.45 27.97 -19.48
N TYR A 514 1.02 26.71 -19.48
CA TYR A 514 1.43 25.69 -18.51
C TYR A 514 2.54 24.76 -19.04
N LEU A 515 2.96 24.93 -20.30
CA LEU A 515 4.04 24.10 -20.88
C LEU A 515 5.43 24.35 -20.26
N LYS A 516 5.57 25.35 -19.40
CA LYS A 516 6.81 25.58 -18.63
C LYS A 516 7.04 24.57 -17.50
N TYR A 517 6.01 23.75 -17.19
CA TYR A 517 6.07 22.68 -16.20
C TYR A 517 6.45 21.36 -16.91
N PRO A 518 7.59 20.72 -16.59
CA PRO A 518 8.11 19.56 -17.36
C PRO A 518 7.14 18.39 -17.51
N GLY A 519 6.40 18.05 -16.45
CA GLY A 519 5.42 16.97 -16.49
C GLY A 519 4.25 17.27 -17.43
N LEU A 520 3.79 18.52 -17.45
CA LEU A 520 2.73 18.97 -18.35
C LEU A 520 3.24 19.07 -19.80
N LEU A 521 4.45 19.55 -20.02
CA LEU A 521 5.06 19.55 -21.35
C LEU A 521 5.21 18.14 -21.91
N ASN A 522 5.69 17.19 -21.11
CA ASN A 522 5.82 15.81 -21.53
C ASN A 522 4.46 15.19 -21.89
N ALA A 523 3.44 15.42 -21.06
CA ALA A 523 2.08 14.97 -21.34
C ALA A 523 1.50 15.61 -22.62
N PHE A 524 1.77 16.90 -22.82
CA PHE A 524 1.34 17.61 -24.02
C PHE A 524 1.99 17.04 -25.29
N ILE A 525 3.32 16.84 -25.27
CA ILE A 525 4.09 16.29 -26.41
C ILE A 525 3.59 14.90 -26.80
N GLN A 526 3.27 14.04 -25.83
CA GLN A 526 2.78 12.68 -26.09
C GLN A 526 1.43 12.63 -26.82
N GLU A 527 0.66 13.73 -26.79
CA GLU A 527 -0.70 13.78 -27.35
C GLU A 527 -0.74 14.47 -28.72
N ILE A 528 0.30 15.24 -29.07
CA ILE A 528 0.34 16.04 -30.31
C ILE A 528 1.17 15.38 -31.42
N ASP A 529 1.78 14.23 -31.17
CA ASP A 529 2.68 13.52 -32.09
C ASP A 529 2.05 13.24 -33.47
N ASN A 530 0.73 13.01 -33.50
CA ASN A 530 -0.04 12.69 -34.70
C ASN A 530 -0.74 13.89 -35.35
N PHE A 531 -0.49 15.11 -34.86
CA PHE A 531 -1.17 16.30 -35.36
C PHE A 531 -0.48 16.82 -36.63
N ASN A 532 -1.26 17.39 -37.54
CA ASN A 532 -0.77 17.78 -38.87
C ASN A 532 -0.66 19.30 -39.06
N SER A 533 -1.09 20.11 -38.07
CA SER A 533 -0.96 21.57 -38.15
C SER A 533 -0.88 22.26 -36.80
N SER A 534 -0.28 23.45 -36.78
CA SER A 534 -0.23 24.31 -35.59
C SER A 534 -1.63 24.71 -35.10
N ARG A 535 -2.60 24.81 -36.02
CA ARG A 535 -4.01 25.07 -35.70
C ARG A 535 -4.64 23.96 -34.87
N GLU A 536 -4.39 22.70 -35.21
CA GLU A 536 -4.87 21.54 -34.44
C GLU A 536 -4.28 21.54 -33.03
N ILE A 537 -2.97 21.79 -32.91
CA ILE A 537 -2.27 21.83 -31.62
C ILE A 537 -2.84 22.96 -30.75
N LYS A 538 -3.07 24.14 -31.34
CA LYS A 538 -3.69 25.27 -30.65
C LYS A 538 -5.08 24.93 -30.13
N GLN A 539 -5.90 24.31 -30.98
CA GLN A 539 -7.26 23.94 -30.62
C GLN A 539 -7.27 22.91 -29.48
N TYR A 540 -6.39 21.90 -29.56
CA TYR A 540 -6.23 20.93 -28.47
C TYR A 540 -5.76 21.58 -27.17
N TYR A 541 -4.79 22.50 -27.25
CA TYR A 541 -4.33 23.21 -26.06
C TYR A 541 -5.49 23.95 -25.37
N ILE A 542 -6.30 24.68 -26.12
CA ILE A 542 -7.41 25.48 -25.59
C ILE A 542 -8.53 24.58 -25.07
N ASP A 543 -8.99 23.61 -25.85
CA ASP A 543 -10.21 22.85 -25.56
C ASP A 543 -10.00 21.72 -24.56
N ASN A 544 -8.82 21.10 -24.58
CA ASN A 544 -8.58 19.84 -23.86
C ASN A 544 -7.49 19.95 -22.82
N PHE A 545 -6.40 20.68 -23.12
CA PHE A 545 -5.23 20.69 -22.24
C PHE A 545 -5.30 21.77 -21.15
N HIS A 546 -5.73 22.99 -21.48
CA HIS A 546 -5.63 24.16 -20.61
C HIS A 546 -6.30 23.94 -19.24
N ASP A 547 -7.54 23.44 -19.25
CA ASP A 547 -8.30 23.19 -18.03
C ASP A 547 -7.65 22.11 -17.16
N ASN A 548 -7.16 21.03 -17.79
CA ASN A 548 -6.49 19.94 -17.07
C ASN A 548 -5.16 20.43 -16.45
N ALA A 549 -4.42 21.26 -17.18
CA ALA A 549 -3.19 21.88 -16.72
C ALA A 549 -3.43 22.90 -15.59
N LEU A 550 -4.50 23.70 -15.68
CA LEU A 550 -4.93 24.63 -14.65
C LEU A 550 -5.27 23.89 -13.35
N GLN A 551 -6.05 22.82 -13.45
CA GLN A 551 -6.40 21.93 -12.34
C GLN A 551 -5.15 21.35 -11.68
N TYR A 552 -4.23 20.81 -12.49
CA TYR A 552 -2.96 20.29 -12.01
C TYR A 552 -2.16 21.33 -11.21
N VAL A 553 -2.03 22.56 -11.72
CA VAL A 553 -1.21 23.62 -11.08
C VAL A 553 -1.86 24.20 -9.83
N ARG A 554 -3.19 24.35 -9.82
CA ARG A 554 -3.89 24.83 -8.63
C ARG A 554 -3.93 23.79 -7.52
N GLY A 555 -3.58 22.54 -7.83
CA GLY A 555 -3.98 21.41 -7.00
C GLY A 555 -5.51 21.33 -6.88
N ASP A 556 -6.22 21.99 -7.80
CA ASP A 556 -7.67 21.95 -7.88
C ASP A 556 -7.99 20.61 -8.53
N TYR A 557 -8.57 19.74 -7.72
CA TYR A 557 -9.02 18.45 -8.18
C TYR A 557 -10.19 18.66 -9.17
N ALA A 558 -10.53 17.64 -9.97
CA ALA A 558 -11.66 17.68 -10.89
C ALA A 558 -13.04 18.04 -10.25
N PHE A 559 -13.08 18.22 -8.93
CA PHE A 559 -14.23 18.44 -8.06
C PHE A 559 -14.69 19.90 -7.95
N ASP A 560 -14.23 20.81 -8.81
CA ASP A 560 -14.79 22.17 -8.85
C ASP A 560 -16.18 22.22 -9.53
N ASN A 561 -17.02 21.23 -9.21
CA ASN A 561 -18.38 21.11 -9.66
C ASN A 561 -19.20 20.22 -8.71
N VAL A 562 -20.38 20.73 -8.33
CA VAL A 562 -21.30 20.05 -7.41
C VAL A 562 -21.76 18.67 -7.90
N THR A 563 -21.95 18.47 -9.20
CA THR A 563 -22.41 17.20 -9.79
C THR A 563 -21.38 16.10 -9.58
N LEU A 564 -20.09 16.36 -9.85
CA LEU A 564 -19.05 15.38 -9.58
C LEU A 564 -18.95 15.13 -8.07
N LEU A 565 -18.91 16.18 -7.26
CA LEU A 565 -18.83 16.08 -5.81
C LEU A 565 -19.95 15.21 -5.22
N LEU A 566 -21.20 15.37 -5.67
CA LEU A 566 -22.33 14.54 -5.27
C LEU A 566 -22.13 13.05 -5.62
N ILE A 567 -21.67 12.76 -6.85
CA ILE A 567 -21.37 11.39 -7.31
C ILE A 567 -20.28 10.76 -6.43
N CYS A 568 -19.26 11.55 -6.08
CA CYS A 568 -18.13 11.13 -5.26
C CYS A 568 -18.46 10.93 -3.78
N ILE A 569 -19.37 11.75 -3.24
CA ILE A 569 -19.86 11.63 -1.86
C ILE A 569 -20.72 10.37 -1.72
N ILE A 570 -21.62 10.13 -2.68
CA ILE A 570 -22.61 9.04 -2.60
C ILE A 570 -21.98 7.67 -2.91
N LYS A 571 -21.03 7.59 -3.87
CA LYS A 571 -20.24 6.41 -4.27
C LYS A 571 -21.01 5.20 -4.83
N GLU A 572 -22.14 4.86 -4.24
CA GLU A 572 -23.02 3.73 -4.55
C GLU A 572 -23.87 3.95 -5.82
N GLY A 573 -23.57 5.01 -6.58
CA GLY A 573 -24.24 5.35 -7.83
C GLY A 573 -25.50 6.17 -7.64
N ILE A 574 -25.72 7.13 -8.54
CA ILE A 574 -26.92 7.99 -8.53
C ILE A 574 -27.68 7.76 -9.83
N PRO A 575 -29.02 7.62 -9.81
CA PRO A 575 -29.78 7.45 -11.05
C PRO A 575 -29.48 8.56 -12.06
N PHE A 576 -29.15 8.18 -13.30
CA PHE A 576 -28.82 9.12 -14.36
C PHE A 576 -29.90 10.18 -14.56
N HIS A 577 -31.16 9.77 -14.47
CA HIS A 577 -32.33 10.63 -14.66
C HIS A 577 -32.52 11.69 -13.57
N ILE A 578 -31.87 11.53 -12.40
CA ILE A 578 -31.87 12.51 -11.32
C ILE A 578 -30.74 13.52 -11.56
N LEU A 579 -29.53 13.03 -11.88
CA LEU A 579 -28.38 13.91 -12.16
C LEU A 579 -28.55 14.77 -13.40
N GLN A 580 -29.21 14.28 -14.44
CA GLN A 580 -29.48 15.06 -15.65
C GLN A 580 -30.33 16.32 -15.38
N LYS A 581 -31.12 16.34 -14.28
CA LYS A 581 -31.94 17.48 -13.89
C LYS A 581 -31.14 18.56 -13.16
N ILE A 582 -29.94 18.23 -12.68
CA ILE A 582 -29.03 19.17 -12.03
C ILE A 582 -28.27 19.94 -13.09
N ASP A 583 -27.49 19.23 -13.91
CA ASP A 583 -26.73 19.82 -15.02
C ASP A 583 -26.34 18.76 -16.04
N PHE A 584 -27.11 18.68 -17.13
CA PHE A 584 -26.90 17.68 -18.18
C PHE A 584 -25.59 17.90 -18.97
N ASP A 585 -25.22 19.15 -19.22
CA ASP A 585 -24.04 19.49 -20.02
C ASP A 585 -22.76 19.12 -19.26
N ILE A 586 -22.73 19.38 -17.97
CA ILE A 586 -21.63 18.99 -17.10
C ILE A 586 -21.56 17.47 -16.96
N LEU A 587 -22.71 16.80 -16.78
CA LEU A 587 -22.75 15.34 -16.70
C LEU A 587 -22.19 14.68 -17.98
N LYS A 588 -22.53 15.22 -19.15
CA LYS A 588 -21.99 14.77 -20.44
C LYS A 588 -20.47 15.01 -20.53
N LYS A 589 -19.98 16.18 -20.11
CA LYS A 589 -18.54 16.48 -20.06
C LYS A 589 -17.79 15.52 -19.15
N LEU A 590 -18.33 15.22 -17.97
CA LEU A 590 -17.72 14.29 -17.00
C LEU A 590 -17.65 12.85 -17.54
N LEU A 591 -18.68 12.40 -18.26
CA LEU A 591 -18.68 11.10 -18.95
C LEU A 591 -17.64 11.03 -20.07
N ILE A 592 -17.56 12.07 -20.92
CA ILE A 592 -16.57 12.15 -22.01
C ILE A 592 -15.14 12.14 -21.45
N LYS A 593 -14.89 12.90 -20.38
CA LYS A 593 -13.59 12.94 -19.69
C LYS A 593 -13.32 11.70 -18.83
N LYS A 594 -14.25 10.74 -18.79
CA LYS A 594 -14.20 9.49 -18.01
C LYS A 594 -14.01 9.70 -16.50
N TYR A 595 -14.39 10.85 -15.95
CA TYR A 595 -14.35 11.06 -14.48
C TYR A 595 -15.45 10.29 -13.74
N ILE A 596 -16.48 9.88 -14.48
CA ILE A 596 -17.62 9.11 -14.00
C ILE A 596 -17.94 8.00 -15.00
N VAL A 597 -18.59 6.93 -14.53
CA VAL A 597 -18.99 5.77 -15.35
C VAL A 597 -20.50 5.61 -15.28
N HIS A 598 -21.13 5.38 -16.44
CA HIS A 598 -22.54 5.03 -16.51
C HIS A 598 -22.69 3.51 -16.59
N LYS A 599 -23.38 2.90 -15.61
CA LYS A 599 -23.67 1.48 -15.57
C LYS A 599 -25.10 1.23 -15.09
N GLU A 600 -25.87 0.47 -15.85
CA GLU A 600 -27.22 0.02 -15.49
C GLU A 600 -28.19 1.15 -15.09
N GLY A 601 -28.08 2.32 -15.74
CA GLY A 601 -28.93 3.49 -15.45
C GLY A 601 -28.45 4.37 -14.28
N TYR A 602 -27.30 4.03 -13.68
CA TYR A 602 -26.69 4.77 -12.58
C TYR A 602 -25.31 5.32 -12.96
N ILE A 603 -24.99 6.47 -12.39
CA ILE A 603 -23.70 7.14 -12.55
C ILE A 603 -22.86 6.93 -11.31
N TYR A 604 -21.66 6.40 -11.51
CA TYR A 604 -20.68 6.10 -10.48
C TYR A 604 -19.42 6.95 -10.63
N PRO A 605 -18.67 7.16 -9.54
CA PRO A 605 -17.25 7.49 -9.60
C PRO A 605 -16.48 6.66 -10.61
N ASN A 606 -15.55 7.26 -11.36
CA ASN A 606 -14.45 6.51 -11.93
C ASN A 606 -13.21 6.61 -11.01
N PHE A 607 -13.12 5.70 -10.04
CA PHE A 607 -12.01 5.69 -9.09
C PHE A 607 -10.64 5.43 -9.74
N GLU A 608 -10.58 4.85 -10.94
CA GLU A 608 -9.34 4.71 -11.71
C GLU A 608 -8.77 6.08 -12.14
N ARG A 609 -9.65 7.08 -12.33
CA ARG A 609 -9.29 8.44 -12.73
C ARG A 609 -9.09 9.37 -11.54
N TRP A 610 -9.71 9.05 -10.41
CA TRP A 610 -9.54 9.81 -9.17
C TRP A 610 -9.71 8.88 -7.96
N ASN A 611 -8.60 8.51 -7.32
CA ASN A 611 -8.58 7.71 -6.09
C ASN A 611 -7.98 8.51 -4.93
N LYS A 612 -8.41 9.77 -4.77
CA LYS A 612 -7.90 10.67 -3.73
C LYS A 612 -9.06 11.14 -2.85
N ASP A 613 -8.79 11.30 -1.56
CA ASP A 613 -9.73 11.89 -0.61
C ASP A 613 -10.18 13.27 -1.09
N ILE A 614 -11.48 13.56 -0.93
CA ILE A 614 -12.07 14.83 -1.30
C ILE A 614 -11.48 15.90 -0.36
N PRO A 615 -10.81 16.95 -0.88
CA PRO A 615 -10.22 17.96 -0.02
C PRO A 615 -11.30 18.65 0.85
N PRO A 616 -11.08 18.82 2.17
CA PRO A 616 -12.07 19.44 3.06
C PRO A 616 -12.56 20.81 2.57
N LYS A 617 -11.65 21.63 2.03
CA LYS A 617 -11.95 22.96 1.47
C LYS A 617 -12.95 22.94 0.31
N VAL A 618 -13.01 21.84 -0.46
CA VAL A 618 -13.96 21.70 -1.57
C VAL A 618 -15.35 21.34 -1.06
N ILE A 619 -15.43 20.50 -0.02
CA ILE A 619 -16.69 20.19 0.66
C ILE A 619 -17.26 21.46 1.31
N GLU A 620 -16.41 22.25 1.97
CA GLU A 620 -16.79 23.55 2.55
C GLU A 620 -17.28 24.54 1.49
N LYS A 621 -16.63 24.60 0.32
CA LYS A 621 -17.00 25.51 -0.77
C LYS A 621 -18.41 25.25 -1.30
N TYR A 622 -18.84 23.99 -1.38
CA TYR A 622 -20.13 23.58 -1.95
C TYR A 622 -21.14 23.09 -0.91
N ASP A 623 -20.93 23.36 0.40
CA ASP A 623 -21.79 22.94 1.52
C ASP A 623 -23.27 23.09 1.18
N THR A 624 -23.65 24.29 0.72
CA THR A 624 -25.06 24.67 0.65
C THR A 624 -25.76 23.92 -0.48
N GLU A 625 -25.09 23.81 -1.63
CA GLU A 625 -25.65 23.13 -2.81
C GLU A 625 -25.65 21.62 -2.62
N VAL A 626 -24.59 21.04 -2.04
CA VAL A 626 -24.53 19.60 -1.75
C VAL A 626 -25.65 19.20 -0.78
N ILE A 627 -25.85 19.96 0.31
CA ILE A 627 -26.92 19.69 1.27
C ILE A 627 -28.29 19.82 0.61
N PHE A 628 -28.49 20.86 -0.21
CA PHE A 628 -29.74 21.06 -0.95
C PHE A 628 -30.05 19.87 -1.87
N HIS A 629 -29.08 19.42 -2.67
CA HIS A 629 -29.29 18.31 -3.59
C HIS A 629 -29.48 16.97 -2.87
N LEU A 630 -28.73 16.69 -1.81
CA LEU A 630 -28.92 15.47 -1.02
C LEU A 630 -30.32 15.41 -0.38
N LYS A 631 -30.85 16.54 0.12
CA LYS A 631 -32.24 16.63 0.61
C LYS A 631 -33.26 16.40 -0.50
N ASN A 632 -33.05 16.98 -1.68
CA ASN A 632 -33.92 16.73 -2.83
C ASN A 632 -33.88 15.27 -3.28
N PHE A 633 -32.72 14.60 -3.22
CA PHE A 633 -32.60 13.18 -3.56
C PHE A 633 -33.37 12.28 -2.57
N ILE A 634 -33.40 12.63 -1.28
CA ILE A 634 -34.22 11.94 -0.26
C ILE A 634 -35.72 11.93 -0.63
N GLU A 635 -36.20 13.01 -1.26
CA GLU A 635 -37.59 13.16 -1.70
C GLU A 635 -37.85 12.51 -3.06
N GLN A 636 -36.94 12.69 -4.03
CA GLN A 636 -37.10 12.24 -5.40
C GLN A 636 -36.81 10.74 -5.59
N ASP A 637 -36.02 10.13 -4.71
CA ASP A 637 -35.69 8.71 -4.74
C ASP A 637 -35.88 8.08 -3.35
N PRO A 638 -37.14 7.85 -2.96
CA PRO A 638 -37.48 7.28 -1.66
C PRO A 638 -36.94 5.87 -1.47
N THR A 639 -36.61 5.15 -2.54
CA THR A 639 -36.06 3.79 -2.48
C THR A 639 -34.61 3.74 -2.02
N ARG A 640 -33.91 4.87 -2.10
CA ARG A 640 -32.51 5.03 -1.67
C ARG A 640 -32.37 6.17 -0.65
N ARG A 641 -33.46 6.56 0.01
CA ARG A 641 -33.49 7.62 1.03
C ARG A 641 -32.36 7.51 2.04
N GLU A 642 -32.15 6.30 2.58
CA GLU A 642 -31.19 6.06 3.65
C GLU A 642 -29.74 6.21 3.17
N LEU A 643 -29.47 5.98 1.89
CA LEU A 643 -28.16 6.24 1.28
C LEU A 643 -27.83 7.73 1.27
N TYR A 644 -28.78 8.57 0.89
CA TYR A 644 -28.60 10.02 0.85
C TYR A 644 -28.52 10.62 2.26
N GLN A 645 -29.34 10.12 3.20
CA GLN A 645 -29.25 10.47 4.62
C GLN A 645 -27.87 10.10 5.19
N CYS A 646 -27.35 8.91 4.89
CA CYS A 646 -26.01 8.50 5.32
C CYS A 646 -24.91 9.38 4.72
N SER A 647 -25.04 9.76 3.45
CA SER A 647 -24.11 10.70 2.80
C SER A 647 -24.11 12.07 3.50
N LEU A 648 -25.28 12.55 3.94
CA LEU A 648 -25.37 13.77 4.77
C LEU A 648 -24.70 13.58 6.14
N MET A 649 -24.93 12.45 6.82
CA MET A 649 -24.36 12.18 8.14
C MET A 649 -22.83 12.03 8.11
N GLU A 650 -22.26 11.45 7.05
CA GLU A 650 -20.81 11.23 6.93
C GLU A 650 -20.04 12.54 6.74
N TYR A 651 -20.56 13.45 5.89
CA TYR A 651 -19.85 14.69 5.54
C TYR A 651 -20.33 15.92 6.30
N TYR A 652 -21.52 15.88 6.92
CA TYR A 652 -22.11 16.99 7.66
C TYR A 652 -22.66 16.51 9.01
N PRO A 653 -21.80 16.39 10.04
CA PRO A 653 -22.15 15.82 11.35
C PRO A 653 -23.36 16.46 12.05
N LYS A 654 -23.67 17.72 11.73
CA LYS A 654 -24.88 18.44 12.19
C LYS A 654 -26.20 17.71 11.90
N TYR A 655 -26.23 16.81 10.90
CA TYR A 655 -27.41 16.02 10.54
C TYR A 655 -27.45 14.62 11.18
N TYR A 656 -26.42 14.24 11.94
CA TYR A 656 -26.35 12.92 12.56
C TYR A 656 -27.57 12.65 13.45
N ASN A 657 -27.85 13.54 14.40
CA ASN A 657 -29.00 13.40 15.31
C ASN A 657 -30.34 13.45 14.58
N MET A 658 -30.41 14.14 13.43
CA MET A 658 -31.64 14.26 12.65
C MET A 658 -32.03 12.95 11.95
N TYR A 659 -31.04 12.16 11.50
CA TYR A 659 -31.29 10.96 10.70
C TYR A 659 -30.91 9.65 11.40
N PHE A 660 -30.30 9.69 12.58
CA PHE A 660 -29.84 8.51 13.31
C PHE A 660 -30.94 7.46 13.48
N ASP A 661 -32.11 7.84 13.99
CA ASP A 661 -33.21 6.89 14.24
C ASP A 661 -33.70 6.24 12.93
N SER A 662 -33.84 7.04 11.87
CA SER A 662 -34.22 6.57 10.53
C SER A 662 -33.23 5.53 9.98
N ILE A 663 -31.93 5.79 10.13
CA ILE A 663 -30.87 4.87 9.69
C ILE A 663 -30.81 3.64 10.59
N PHE A 664 -30.97 3.79 11.90
CA PHE A 664 -30.96 2.68 12.85
C PHE A 664 -32.14 1.72 12.63
N ASP A 665 -33.32 2.26 12.36
CA ASP A 665 -34.50 1.47 11.98
C ASP A 665 -34.30 0.74 10.65
N CYS A 666 -33.65 1.38 9.68
CA CYS A 666 -33.29 0.73 8.42
C CYS A 666 -32.27 -0.39 8.66
N ILE A 667 -31.21 -0.16 9.45
CA ILE A 667 -30.23 -1.18 9.85
C ILE A 667 -30.96 -2.39 10.45
N ARG A 668 -31.84 -2.17 11.42
CA ARG A 668 -32.62 -3.24 12.07
C ARG A 668 -33.49 -4.01 11.05
N THR A 669 -34.08 -3.31 10.10
CA THR A 669 -34.92 -3.91 9.05
C THR A 669 -34.09 -4.69 8.03
N GLN A 670 -32.96 -4.14 7.56
CA GLN A 670 -32.05 -4.83 6.63
C GLN A 670 -31.39 -6.05 7.30
N PHE A 671 -31.09 -5.96 8.60
CA PHE A 671 -30.58 -7.07 9.40
C PHE A 671 -31.60 -8.22 9.48
N LYS A 672 -32.89 -7.90 9.76
CA LYS A 672 -33.98 -8.89 9.71
C LYS A 672 -34.18 -9.51 8.33
N ASN A 673 -33.89 -8.75 7.27
CA ASN A 673 -34.02 -9.18 5.88
C ASN A 673 -32.74 -9.84 5.32
N ASN A 674 -31.76 -10.16 6.17
CA ASN A 674 -30.50 -10.79 5.80
C ASN A 674 -29.67 -10.02 4.75
N LYS A 675 -29.83 -8.68 4.69
CA LYS A 675 -29.10 -7.78 3.77
C LYS A 675 -27.87 -7.18 4.46
N TYR A 676 -26.95 -8.04 4.91
CA TYR A 676 -25.84 -7.68 5.78
C TYR A 676 -24.81 -6.73 5.15
N SER A 677 -24.62 -6.77 3.83
CA SER A 677 -23.79 -5.78 3.12
C SER A 677 -24.31 -4.35 3.30
N LYS A 678 -25.64 -4.17 3.27
CA LYS A 678 -26.28 -2.87 3.55
C LYS A 678 -26.18 -2.50 5.03
N VAL A 679 -26.28 -3.47 5.94
CA VAL A 679 -26.09 -3.25 7.38
C VAL A 679 -24.68 -2.74 7.68
N ILE A 680 -23.64 -3.42 7.17
CA ILE A 680 -22.25 -3.01 7.35
C ILE A 680 -21.99 -1.62 6.76
N PHE A 681 -22.54 -1.33 5.58
CA PHE A 681 -22.45 0.00 4.97
C PHE A 681 -23.02 1.09 5.90
N PHE A 682 -24.25 0.91 6.39
CA PHE A 682 -24.90 1.89 7.27
C PHE A 682 -24.22 2.01 8.65
N VAL A 683 -23.75 0.90 9.23
CA VAL A 683 -23.06 0.89 10.54
C VAL A 683 -21.68 1.57 10.47
N ARG A 684 -20.94 1.43 9.36
CA ARG A 684 -19.66 2.14 9.18
C ARG A 684 -19.82 3.66 9.18
N ILE A 685 -20.92 4.14 8.61
CA ILE A 685 -21.23 5.57 8.53
C ILE A 685 -21.68 6.12 9.88
N THR A 686 -22.53 5.38 10.62
CA THR A 686 -22.91 5.78 11.99
C THR A 686 -21.71 5.79 12.94
N TYR A 687 -20.76 4.86 12.80
CA TYR A 687 -19.53 4.86 13.59
C TYR A 687 -18.65 6.08 13.31
N LYS A 688 -18.40 6.41 12.04
CA LYS A 688 -17.61 7.61 11.66
C LYS A 688 -18.24 8.91 12.16
N GLY A 689 -19.54 9.10 12.00
CA GLY A 689 -20.23 10.31 12.45
C GLY A 689 -20.23 10.49 13.97
N SER A 690 -20.23 9.39 14.73
CA SER A 690 -20.16 9.45 16.20
C SER A 690 -18.81 9.98 16.71
N TRP A 691 -17.69 9.62 16.09
CA TRP A 691 -16.35 10.11 16.47
C TRP A 691 -16.19 11.62 16.27
N ILE A 692 -16.92 12.23 15.33
CA ILE A 692 -16.83 13.66 15.03
C ILE A 692 -17.68 14.52 16.00
N LEU A 693 -18.68 13.93 16.67
CA LEU A 693 -19.50 14.63 17.67
C LEU A 693 -18.91 14.59 19.09
N TYR A 694 -17.99 13.65 19.36
CA TYR A 694 -17.38 13.43 20.67
C TYR A 694 -15.88 13.82 20.76
N GLY A 695 -15.31 14.38 19.68
CA GLY A 695 -14.03 15.09 19.68
C GLY A 695 -14.26 16.59 19.59
#